data_AF-A0A959DCK1-F1
#
_entry.id   AF-A0A959DCK1-F1
#
_cell.length_a   1.000
_cell.length_b   1.000
_cell.length_c   1.000
_cell.angle_alpha   90.00
_cell.angle_beta   90.00
_cell.angle_gamma   90.00
#
_symmetry.space_group_name_H-M   'P 1'
#
loop_
_entity.id
_entity.type
_entity.pdbx_description
1 polymer ?
#
loop_
_entity_poly.entity_id
_entity_poly.type
_entity_poly.pdbx_seq_one_letter_code
_entity_poly.pdbx_strand_id
1 'polypeptide(L)'
;MNLSRILPLPTRRTTIYKAGGLFILSILSVFSCATPKPTPPAPAPVLPSTPTLPSADREFRAAWVATVANINWPSKPGLPAEKQKEEAIALLDLLADNNFNAVIFQVRPQADALYPSSLEPWSYYLTGEQGTAPAPFYDPLKFWVEAAHERGLELHAWLNPYRAHHTAGGEITDSSIVKKKPELALQLANGMWWLDPALKGTQDHSNAVVMDIVRRYDIDGIHFDDYFYPYPSYNDGQDFPDSLSWQAYQAAGGELSRGDWRRQAVNQFVERVYQSIKAEKPQVKFGLSPFGIWRPRNPPSIQGFDQYEQLYADARLWLNEGWVDYWTPQLYWPINQIPQSFPVLLGWWKQQNAKGRHLWPGMSIGRIKGEKGTDEVVNQIMIARGMIPDAPGHAHWSIGVLQSNDSLLQAIANGPYRKPALAPPSPWLDNTPPPAPEVDMKLEMQDNRLMAKVFPTETGQAFRWVAYFRHGGEWDYHIINSGGPHAFIPLFKVKPGVLPKERPTELPAPEAVYEPLAELYVTAVSRSGNESPASAISLPAFSYDLAPPVASLFPEPEPIVEKVPETRRANIQLGVEVLLSEQLDLIRGKRVGLITNPSAVDGQLRSTIDLLAETPGVDLAALFGPEHGVRGAEEGRILLEGEPDPRTGVPVYSLYGDGYAPKAEWLEKIDVLLFDIQGVGSAWYTFKYTMSYAMEACARADIPFVVLDRPNPLGGEVVEGPYLNLGSIFRHRLPLRHGMTYGELARMWNETEGFGAELTVVPMKGWKRNMLWHETGLFWVMPSPNMGTFETAVVYPGQCLFERTNLSEGRGTTKPFLLTGASWIDAEKAAQDLNSRNIPGAVFRPAYFIPNIDPARANPRGKPWNELCGGVEIMLTDPAAYRSVATALHIFDAYRKAGSGTLQWAPPEVIRRLLERPGVMVEELVEDCQKEVEGFMRVRERFLMYR
;
A
#
# COMPACT_ATOMS: atom_id res chain seq x y z
N MET A 1 -23.73 -26.80 68.19
CA MET A 1 -25.14 -27.13 67.89
C MET A 1 -25.79 -25.91 67.25
N ASN A 2 -26.31 -26.11 66.05
CA ASN A 2 -27.33 -25.36 65.31
C ASN A 2 -27.31 -23.82 65.14
N LEU A 3 -27.27 -23.46 63.85
CA LEU A 3 -28.17 -22.55 63.12
C LEU A 3 -28.24 -21.09 63.62
N SER A 4 -28.01 -20.08 62.80
CA SER A 4 -28.67 -19.89 61.50
C SER A 4 -28.26 -18.56 60.85
N ARG A 5 -28.19 -18.59 59.51
CA ARG A 5 -28.66 -17.57 58.53
C ARG A 5 -28.07 -16.13 58.59
N ILE A 6 -27.87 -15.38 57.50
CA ILE A 6 -28.05 -15.56 56.05
C ILE A 6 -27.36 -14.37 55.34
N LEU A 7 -26.74 -14.68 54.19
CA LEU A 7 -26.42 -13.88 52.98
C LEU A 7 -25.52 -12.62 53.02
N PRO A 8 -24.60 -12.56 52.03
CA PRO A 8 -24.69 -11.46 51.06
C PRO A 8 -24.68 -11.93 49.58
N LEU A 9 -24.66 -10.88 48.74
CA LEU A 9 -24.98 -10.67 47.34
C LEU A 9 -24.08 -11.35 46.27
N PRO A 10 -24.50 -11.30 44.98
CA PRO A 10 -24.09 -12.22 43.93
C PRO A 10 -23.24 -11.57 42.82
N THR A 11 -22.65 -12.40 41.96
CA THR A 11 -22.67 -12.22 40.50
C THR A 11 -22.40 -13.55 39.80
N ARG A 12 -23.41 -14.05 39.08
CA ARG A 12 -23.37 -15.17 38.13
C ARG A 12 -23.39 -14.55 36.73
N ARG A 13 -22.46 -14.89 35.83
CA ARG A 13 -22.18 -16.18 35.13
C ARG A 13 -23.06 -16.38 33.89
N THR A 14 -22.37 -16.45 32.75
CA THR A 14 -22.35 -17.57 31.79
C THR A 14 -23.52 -18.56 31.83
N THR A 15 -24.14 -18.81 30.67
CA THR A 15 -24.73 -20.11 30.34
C THR A 15 -24.60 -20.39 28.83
N ILE A 16 -23.90 -21.48 28.49
CA ILE A 16 -24.24 -22.40 27.41
C ILE A 16 -24.35 -23.76 28.11
N TYR A 17 -25.49 -24.44 27.99
CA TYR A 17 -25.62 -25.84 28.41
C TYR A 17 -26.39 -26.67 27.39
N LYS A 18 -25.67 -27.70 26.94
CA LYS A 18 -26.05 -29.11 26.70
C LYS A 18 -27.40 -29.58 27.24
N ALA A 19 -27.99 -30.56 26.54
CA ALA A 19 -28.24 -31.94 27.01
C ALA A 19 -28.94 -32.72 25.88
N GLY A 20 -28.80 -34.03 25.68
CA GLY A 20 -28.14 -35.11 26.42
C GLY A 20 -28.69 -36.46 25.94
N GLY A 21 -27.99 -37.57 26.21
CA GLY A 21 -28.56 -38.92 26.17
C GLY A 21 -27.68 -40.05 25.62
N LEU A 22 -26.94 -40.71 26.51
CA LEU A 22 -26.23 -42.01 26.40
C LEU A 22 -26.30 -42.60 27.84
N PHE A 23 -26.34 -43.89 28.19
CA PHE A 23 -26.11 -45.20 27.54
C PHE A 23 -26.52 -46.29 28.57
N ILE A 24 -26.61 -47.58 28.18
CA ILE A 24 -25.67 -48.66 28.56
C ILE A 24 -26.17 -50.05 28.10
N LEU A 25 -25.19 -50.85 27.69
CA LEU A 25 -25.09 -52.21 27.13
C LEU A 25 -25.85 -53.37 27.78
N SER A 26 -26.08 -54.42 26.97
CA SER A 26 -25.87 -55.83 27.34
C SER A 26 -25.50 -56.68 26.11
N ILE A 27 -24.50 -57.55 26.26
CA ILE A 27 -23.93 -58.48 25.25
C ILE A 27 -24.73 -59.79 25.22
N LEU A 28 -25.00 -60.35 24.04
CA LEU A 28 -25.13 -61.80 23.83
C LEU A 28 -25.11 -62.18 22.34
N SER A 29 -24.18 -63.05 21.98
CA SER A 29 -24.02 -63.66 20.65
C SER A 29 -24.41 -65.14 20.71
N VAL A 30 -25.41 -65.56 19.92
CA VAL A 30 -25.61 -66.97 19.50
C VAL A 30 -26.28 -67.01 18.12
N PHE A 31 -25.71 -67.84 17.24
CA PHE A 31 -26.16 -68.23 15.90
C PHE A 31 -27.59 -68.81 15.86
N SER A 32 -28.34 -68.63 14.75
CA SER A 32 -28.67 -69.72 13.81
C SER A 32 -29.83 -69.41 12.83
N CYS A 33 -29.69 -69.99 11.63
CA CYS A 33 -30.67 -70.32 10.58
C CYS A 33 -31.17 -69.24 9.59
N ALA A 34 -30.70 -69.43 8.35
CA ALA A 34 -31.02 -68.70 7.13
C ALA A 34 -32.34 -69.15 6.47
N THR A 35 -33.04 -68.20 5.87
CA THR A 35 -33.99 -68.41 4.76
C THR A 35 -33.68 -67.38 3.65
N PRO A 36 -33.85 -67.72 2.36
CA PRO A 36 -33.31 -66.92 1.25
C PRO A 36 -34.15 -65.66 0.98
N LYS A 37 -33.47 -64.52 0.85
CA LYS A 37 -34.08 -63.22 0.47
C LYS A 37 -34.41 -63.18 -1.04
N PRO A 38 -35.55 -62.57 -1.44
CA PRO A 38 -35.88 -62.35 -2.84
C PRO A 38 -34.98 -61.26 -3.46
N THR A 39 -34.59 -61.47 -4.71
CA THR A 39 -33.72 -60.60 -5.52
C THR A 39 -34.42 -59.26 -5.83
N PRO A 40 -33.74 -58.10 -5.67
CA PRO A 40 -34.31 -56.80 -6.02
C PRO A 40 -34.40 -56.62 -7.55
N PRO A 41 -35.38 -55.85 -8.06
CA PRO A 41 -35.53 -55.59 -9.49
C PRO A 41 -34.37 -54.74 -10.02
N ALA A 42 -33.99 -54.99 -11.28
CA ALA A 42 -32.90 -54.31 -11.96
C ALA A 42 -33.15 -52.77 -12.03
N PRO A 43 -32.13 -51.94 -11.79
CA PRO A 43 -32.26 -50.50 -11.89
C PRO A 43 -32.54 -50.08 -13.33
N ALA A 44 -33.48 -49.15 -13.52
CA ALA A 44 -33.76 -48.51 -14.80
C ALA A 44 -32.49 -47.79 -15.32
N PRO A 45 -32.28 -47.71 -16.64
CA PRO A 45 -31.12 -47.03 -17.21
C PRO A 45 -31.13 -45.56 -16.79
N VAL A 46 -30.11 -45.17 -16.03
CA VAL A 46 -29.84 -43.79 -15.66
C VAL A 46 -29.44 -43.06 -16.95
N LEU A 47 -30.28 -42.12 -17.41
CA LEU A 47 -29.88 -41.16 -18.45
C LEU A 47 -28.62 -40.41 -17.94
N PRO A 48 -27.57 -40.26 -18.76
CA PRO A 48 -26.38 -39.52 -18.34
C PRO A 48 -26.80 -38.10 -17.92
N SER A 49 -26.49 -37.74 -16.67
CA SER A 49 -26.71 -36.39 -16.17
C SER A 49 -25.84 -35.43 -16.96
N THR A 50 -26.43 -34.38 -17.51
CA THR A 50 -25.71 -33.24 -18.06
C THR A 50 -24.78 -32.71 -16.97
N PRO A 51 -23.46 -32.55 -17.22
CA PRO A 51 -22.56 -32.02 -16.19
C PRO A 51 -23.05 -30.66 -15.70
N THR A 52 -23.20 -30.51 -14.38
CA THR A 52 -23.61 -29.24 -13.76
C THR A 52 -22.46 -28.24 -13.90
N LEU A 53 -22.68 -27.17 -14.66
CA LEU A 53 -21.72 -26.08 -14.82
C LEU A 53 -21.41 -25.45 -13.44
N PRO A 54 -20.14 -25.13 -13.12
CA PRO A 54 -19.83 -24.35 -11.92
C PRO A 54 -20.40 -22.92 -12.02
N SER A 55 -20.44 -22.22 -10.89
CA SER A 55 -20.78 -20.79 -10.82
C SER A 55 -19.51 -19.95 -10.71
N ALA A 56 -19.50 -18.78 -11.36
CA ALA A 56 -18.52 -17.73 -11.07
C ALA A 56 -18.69 -17.24 -9.62
N ASP A 57 -17.60 -16.73 -9.02
CA ASP A 57 -17.67 -16.14 -7.69
C ASP A 57 -18.54 -14.88 -7.72
N ARG A 58 -19.30 -14.66 -6.64
CA ARG A 58 -20.20 -13.53 -6.50
C ARG A 58 -19.90 -12.78 -5.21
N GLU A 59 -19.53 -11.52 -5.33
CA GLU A 59 -19.22 -10.65 -4.20
C GLU A 59 -19.24 -9.18 -4.64
N PHE A 60 -19.92 -8.30 -3.91
CA PHE A 60 -19.88 -6.86 -4.20
C PHE A 60 -18.61 -6.23 -3.61
N ARG A 61 -17.79 -5.60 -4.46
CA ARG A 61 -16.49 -5.03 -4.10
C ARG A 61 -16.42 -3.60 -4.60
N ALA A 62 -16.69 -2.64 -3.71
CA ALA A 62 -16.78 -1.23 -4.07
C ALA A 62 -15.80 -0.34 -3.29
N ALA A 63 -15.47 0.81 -3.86
CA ALA A 63 -14.80 1.89 -3.14
C ALA A 63 -15.55 3.23 -3.33
N TRP A 64 -15.59 4.04 -2.28
CA TRP A 64 -16.09 5.41 -2.40
C TRP A 64 -15.03 6.34 -2.98
N VAL A 65 -15.47 7.22 -3.89
CA VAL A 65 -14.71 8.33 -4.46
C VAL A 65 -15.41 9.62 -4.05
N ALA A 66 -14.87 10.29 -3.04
CA ALA A 66 -15.40 11.54 -2.52
C ALA A 66 -14.89 12.75 -3.31
N THR A 67 -15.81 13.66 -3.63
CA THR A 67 -15.52 14.89 -4.38
C THR A 67 -15.63 16.14 -3.54
N VAL A 68 -16.38 16.09 -2.43
CA VAL A 68 -16.39 17.13 -1.40
C VAL A 68 -14.97 17.39 -0.89
N ALA A 69 -14.62 18.66 -0.78
CA ALA A 69 -13.28 19.13 -0.38
C ALA A 69 -12.13 18.53 -1.20
N ASN A 70 -12.41 18.03 -2.42
CA ASN A 70 -11.45 17.34 -3.28
C ASN A 70 -10.73 16.19 -2.56
N ILE A 71 -11.43 15.46 -1.67
CA ILE A 71 -10.84 14.36 -0.86
C ILE A 71 -10.20 13.29 -1.74
N ASN A 72 -10.86 12.90 -2.85
CA ASN A 72 -10.33 11.91 -3.78
C ASN A 72 -10.26 12.42 -5.21
N TRP A 73 -11.33 13.06 -5.71
CA TRP A 73 -11.37 13.49 -7.11
C TRP A 73 -12.23 14.75 -7.32
N PRO A 74 -11.84 15.66 -8.24
CA PRO A 74 -10.49 15.77 -8.78
C PRO A 74 -9.50 16.12 -7.66
N SER A 75 -8.20 15.92 -7.87
CA SER A 75 -7.17 16.11 -6.82
C SER A 75 -7.12 17.54 -6.27
N LYS A 76 -7.59 18.51 -7.05
CA LYS A 76 -7.82 19.90 -6.67
C LYS A 76 -8.81 20.57 -7.62
N PRO A 77 -9.44 21.69 -7.25
CA PRO A 77 -10.29 22.43 -8.18
C PRO A 77 -9.46 23.12 -9.28
N GLY A 78 -10.08 23.39 -10.43
CA GLY A 78 -9.48 24.17 -11.51
C GLY A 78 -8.51 23.39 -12.40
N LEU A 79 -8.48 22.05 -12.29
CA LEU A 79 -7.72 21.21 -13.22
C LEU A 79 -8.32 21.29 -14.63
N PRO A 80 -7.49 21.25 -15.70
CA PRO A 80 -7.99 21.08 -17.06
C PRO A 80 -8.81 19.80 -17.20
N ALA A 81 -9.85 19.81 -18.04
CA ALA A 81 -10.75 18.65 -18.23
C ALA A 81 -10.00 17.34 -18.54
N GLU A 82 -8.95 17.39 -19.36
CA GLU A 82 -8.15 16.19 -19.67
C GLU A 82 -7.43 15.63 -18.43
N LYS A 83 -6.93 16.48 -17.52
CA LYS A 83 -6.35 16.01 -16.27
C LYS A 83 -7.39 15.42 -15.33
N GLN A 84 -8.60 15.98 -15.29
CA GLN A 84 -9.70 15.38 -14.54
C GLN A 84 -10.05 13.98 -15.06
N LYS A 85 -10.09 13.80 -16.39
CA LYS A 85 -10.31 12.49 -17.04
C LYS A 85 -9.18 11.49 -16.77
N GLU A 86 -7.92 11.92 -16.89
CA GLU A 86 -6.75 11.08 -16.59
C GLU A 86 -6.80 10.58 -15.14
N GLU A 87 -7.08 11.47 -14.17
CA GLU A 87 -7.21 11.08 -12.76
C GLU A 87 -8.37 10.11 -12.53
N ALA A 88 -9.51 10.34 -13.20
CA ALA A 88 -10.67 9.44 -13.12
C ALA A 88 -10.35 8.05 -13.69
N ILE A 89 -9.68 7.98 -14.84
CA ILE A 89 -9.23 6.72 -15.45
C ILE A 89 -8.27 5.98 -14.50
N ALA A 90 -7.28 6.67 -13.92
CA ALA A 90 -6.34 6.05 -13.01
C ALA A 90 -7.02 5.45 -11.76
N LEU A 91 -8.07 6.10 -11.25
CA LEU A 91 -8.88 5.58 -10.14
C LEU A 91 -9.67 4.34 -10.55
N LEU A 92 -10.26 4.33 -11.74
CA LEU A 92 -11.04 3.20 -12.24
C LEU A 92 -10.14 2.00 -12.62
N ASP A 93 -8.97 2.25 -13.23
CA ASP A 93 -7.95 1.22 -13.52
C ASP A 93 -7.49 0.55 -12.23
N LEU A 94 -7.17 1.34 -11.19
CA LEU A 94 -6.80 0.81 -9.87
C LEU A 94 -7.86 -0.14 -9.30
N LEU A 95 -9.15 0.16 -9.46
CA LEU A 95 -10.22 -0.73 -9.02
C LEU A 95 -10.31 -1.99 -9.90
N ALA A 96 -10.31 -1.83 -11.22
CA ALA A 96 -10.47 -2.93 -12.17
C ALA A 96 -9.31 -3.94 -12.10
N ASP A 97 -8.06 -3.45 -12.08
CA ASP A 97 -6.85 -4.27 -12.03
C ASP A 97 -6.74 -5.09 -10.73
N ASN A 98 -7.45 -4.65 -9.69
CA ASN A 98 -7.47 -5.32 -8.38
C ASN A 98 -8.82 -6.03 -8.12
N ASN A 99 -9.55 -6.39 -9.18
CA ASN A 99 -10.77 -7.20 -9.14
C ASN A 99 -11.91 -6.61 -8.28
N PHE A 100 -11.99 -5.28 -8.17
CA PHE A 100 -13.22 -4.61 -7.75
C PHE A 100 -14.24 -4.65 -8.88
N ASN A 101 -15.53 -4.51 -8.55
CA ASN A 101 -16.60 -4.56 -9.55
C ASN A 101 -17.59 -3.40 -9.46
N ALA A 102 -17.37 -2.44 -8.56
CA ALA A 102 -18.19 -1.24 -8.45
C ALA A 102 -17.40 -0.01 -7.93
N VAL A 103 -17.88 1.17 -8.29
CA VAL A 103 -17.40 2.47 -7.80
C VAL A 103 -18.60 3.30 -7.29
N ILE A 104 -18.45 3.90 -6.11
CA ILE A 104 -19.47 4.81 -5.55
C ILE A 104 -18.94 6.25 -5.66
N PHE A 105 -19.42 6.98 -6.66
CA PHE A 105 -18.85 8.26 -7.07
C PHE A 105 -19.71 9.45 -6.64
N GLN A 106 -19.16 10.40 -5.88
CA GLN A 106 -19.91 11.55 -5.37
C GLN A 106 -20.20 12.59 -6.47
N VAL A 107 -21.45 12.65 -6.92
CA VAL A 107 -21.89 13.56 -7.99
C VAL A 107 -22.60 14.82 -7.48
N ARG A 108 -23.06 14.79 -6.22
CA ARG A 108 -23.69 15.93 -5.52
C ARG A 108 -23.15 16.09 -4.10
N PRO A 109 -22.04 16.82 -3.91
CA PRO A 109 -21.41 16.99 -2.60
C PRO A 109 -22.05 18.05 -1.70
N GLN A 110 -22.63 19.13 -2.26
CA GLN A 110 -23.19 20.26 -1.49
C GLN A 110 -24.28 21.05 -2.23
N ALA A 111 -25.33 20.38 -2.72
CA ALA A 111 -26.37 20.99 -3.57
C ALA A 111 -25.78 21.69 -4.82
N ASP A 112 -24.82 21.01 -5.43
CA ASP A 112 -24.15 21.34 -6.67
C ASP A 112 -23.90 20.04 -7.46
N ALA A 113 -23.63 20.15 -8.76
CA ALA A 113 -23.57 19.01 -9.67
C ALA A 113 -22.20 18.86 -10.33
N LEU A 114 -21.68 17.63 -10.32
CA LEU A 114 -20.54 17.24 -11.15
C LEU A 114 -20.98 16.76 -12.54
N TYR A 115 -22.04 17.38 -13.06
CA TYR A 115 -22.66 17.09 -14.34
C TYR A 115 -23.52 18.28 -14.78
N PRO A 116 -23.84 18.44 -16.09
CA PRO A 116 -24.72 19.51 -16.54
C PRO A 116 -26.12 19.33 -15.96
N SER A 117 -26.56 20.27 -15.12
CA SER A 117 -27.91 20.27 -14.53
C SER A 117 -28.59 21.62 -14.72
N SER A 118 -29.90 21.60 -14.92
CA SER A 118 -30.75 22.80 -14.86
C SER A 118 -31.30 23.07 -13.45
N LEU A 119 -31.14 22.10 -12.53
CA LEU A 119 -31.65 22.16 -11.17
C LEU A 119 -30.62 22.67 -10.18
N GLU A 120 -29.35 22.29 -10.36
CA GLU A 120 -28.23 22.62 -9.48
C GLU A 120 -27.08 23.29 -10.26
N PRO A 121 -26.33 24.22 -9.64
CA PRO A 121 -25.16 24.81 -10.26
C PRO A 121 -24.03 23.77 -10.40
N TRP A 122 -23.09 24.02 -11.33
CA TRP A 122 -21.84 23.26 -11.40
C TRP A 122 -21.08 23.30 -10.08
N SER A 123 -20.47 22.18 -9.71
CA SER A 123 -19.74 22.06 -8.46
C SER A 123 -18.46 22.89 -8.44
N TYR A 124 -18.26 23.61 -7.33
CA TYR A 124 -17.02 24.33 -7.02
C TYR A 124 -15.79 23.40 -7.12
N TYR A 125 -15.93 22.14 -6.72
CA TYR A 125 -14.82 21.19 -6.66
C TYR A 125 -14.23 20.82 -8.02
N LEU A 126 -14.91 21.14 -9.14
CA LEU A 126 -14.39 20.96 -10.49
C LEU A 126 -13.49 22.12 -10.93
N THR A 127 -13.93 23.36 -10.72
CA THR A 127 -13.36 24.55 -11.38
C THR A 127 -12.76 25.57 -10.42
N GLY A 128 -13.13 25.52 -9.14
CA GLY A 128 -12.85 26.57 -8.16
C GLY A 128 -13.86 27.71 -8.19
N GLU A 129 -14.93 27.59 -8.99
CA GLU A 129 -16.01 28.57 -9.07
C GLU A 129 -17.35 27.85 -9.25
N GLN A 130 -18.24 27.99 -8.28
CA GLN A 130 -19.56 27.36 -8.35
C GLN A 130 -20.38 27.96 -9.51
N GLY A 131 -21.03 27.08 -10.29
CA GLY A 131 -21.80 27.47 -11.46
C GLY A 131 -21.00 27.48 -12.77
N THR A 132 -19.67 27.34 -12.70
CA THR A 132 -18.80 27.29 -13.89
C THR A 132 -18.56 25.85 -14.34
N ALA A 133 -18.82 25.57 -15.63
CA ALA A 133 -18.56 24.26 -16.24
C ALA A 133 -17.05 23.99 -16.43
N PRO A 134 -16.60 22.73 -16.44
CA PRO A 134 -15.21 22.40 -16.80
C PRO A 134 -14.80 22.91 -18.18
N ALA A 135 -13.52 23.21 -18.36
CA ALA A 135 -12.95 23.71 -19.62
C ALA A 135 -11.74 22.86 -20.09
N PRO A 136 -11.68 22.42 -21.36
CA PRO A 136 -12.79 22.38 -22.33
C PRO A 136 -14.02 21.64 -21.79
N PHE A 137 -15.20 21.96 -22.31
CA PHE A 137 -16.45 21.36 -21.83
C PHE A 137 -16.43 19.84 -21.96
N TYR A 138 -16.81 19.18 -20.87
CA TYR A 138 -17.24 17.79 -20.90
C TYR A 138 -18.25 17.56 -19.77
N ASP A 139 -19.00 16.47 -19.88
CA ASP A 139 -19.92 16.00 -18.83
C ASP A 139 -19.20 14.96 -17.97
N PRO A 140 -18.81 15.28 -16.72
CA PRO A 140 -18.02 14.37 -15.91
C PRO A 140 -18.78 13.10 -15.53
N LEU A 141 -20.06 13.19 -15.15
CA LEU A 141 -20.82 11.99 -14.79
C LEU A 141 -20.99 11.05 -15.98
N LYS A 142 -21.29 11.57 -17.18
CA LYS A 142 -21.33 10.74 -18.39
C LYS A 142 -20.00 10.03 -18.62
N PHE A 143 -18.90 10.76 -18.55
CA PHE A 143 -17.56 10.20 -18.72
C PHE A 143 -17.25 9.10 -17.69
N TRP A 144 -17.55 9.34 -16.41
CA TRP A 144 -17.33 8.37 -15.34
C TRP A 144 -18.15 7.09 -15.54
N VAL A 145 -19.40 7.20 -16.00
CA VAL A 145 -20.25 6.03 -16.30
C VAL A 145 -19.65 5.21 -17.43
N GLU A 146 -19.34 5.84 -18.56
CA GLU A 146 -18.79 5.18 -19.74
C GLU A 146 -17.44 4.51 -19.42
N ALA A 147 -16.54 5.22 -18.75
CA ALA A 147 -15.22 4.72 -18.38
C ALA A 147 -15.27 3.57 -17.35
N ALA A 148 -16.22 3.62 -16.40
CA ALA A 148 -16.43 2.55 -15.43
C ALA A 148 -16.98 1.29 -16.12
N HIS A 149 -17.97 1.43 -16.98
CA HIS A 149 -18.57 0.32 -17.73
C HIS A 149 -17.57 -0.35 -18.67
N GLU A 150 -16.71 0.43 -19.32
CA GLU A 150 -15.63 -0.10 -20.17
C GLU A 150 -14.74 -1.10 -19.41
N ARG A 151 -14.50 -0.83 -18.12
CA ARG A 151 -13.69 -1.64 -17.21
C ARG A 151 -14.48 -2.72 -16.48
N GLY A 152 -15.78 -2.83 -16.72
CA GLY A 152 -16.63 -3.75 -15.97
C GLY A 152 -16.81 -3.36 -14.51
N LEU A 153 -16.97 -2.07 -14.22
CA LEU A 153 -17.34 -1.56 -12.90
C LEU A 153 -18.79 -1.04 -12.96
N GLU A 154 -19.63 -1.42 -11.99
CA GLU A 154 -20.89 -0.71 -11.76
C GLU A 154 -20.61 0.70 -11.24
N LEU A 155 -21.27 1.74 -11.76
CA LEU A 155 -21.21 3.10 -11.22
C LEU A 155 -22.46 3.45 -10.42
N HIS A 156 -22.24 3.73 -9.14
CA HIS A 156 -23.28 4.20 -8.22
C HIS A 156 -23.08 5.70 -7.96
N ALA A 157 -24.01 6.51 -8.45
CA ALA A 157 -23.99 7.95 -8.27
C ALA A 157 -24.36 8.30 -6.81
N TRP A 158 -23.40 8.87 -6.07
CA TRP A 158 -23.55 9.25 -4.68
C TRP A 158 -23.95 10.71 -4.52
N LEU A 159 -25.00 10.95 -3.75
CA LEU A 159 -25.50 12.27 -3.42
C LEU A 159 -25.61 12.45 -1.91
N ASN A 160 -25.22 13.64 -1.44
CA ASN A 160 -25.71 14.13 -0.16
C ASN A 160 -27.07 14.82 -0.41
N PRO A 161 -28.18 14.42 0.23
CA PRO A 161 -29.51 14.95 -0.09
C PRO A 161 -29.79 16.35 0.47
N TYR A 162 -29.18 16.76 1.57
CA TYR A 162 -29.59 17.96 2.31
C TYR A 162 -28.49 18.99 2.53
N ARG A 163 -27.20 18.66 2.41
CA ARG A 163 -26.13 19.65 2.52
C ARG A 163 -26.26 20.68 1.41
N ALA A 164 -26.48 21.94 1.78
CA ALA A 164 -26.65 23.06 0.86
C ALA A 164 -25.34 23.83 0.61
N HIS A 165 -24.41 23.81 1.57
CA HIS A 165 -23.08 24.39 1.43
C HIS A 165 -22.10 23.77 2.43
N HIS A 166 -20.88 23.51 1.98
CA HIS A 166 -19.76 23.04 2.78
C HIS A 166 -18.72 24.16 2.92
N THR A 167 -18.01 24.25 4.05
CA THR A 167 -17.02 25.32 4.29
C THR A 167 -15.83 25.30 3.34
N ALA A 168 -15.51 24.15 2.75
CA ALA A 168 -14.51 24.02 1.67
C ALA A 168 -15.08 24.30 0.27
N GLY A 169 -16.35 24.71 0.16
CA GLY A 169 -17.11 24.84 -1.08
C GLY A 169 -17.01 26.19 -1.79
N GLY A 170 -16.07 27.05 -1.39
CA GLY A 170 -15.90 28.39 -1.95
C GLY A 170 -16.94 29.40 -1.45
N GLU A 171 -17.10 30.50 -2.19
CA GLU A 171 -18.10 31.52 -1.88
C GLU A 171 -19.52 31.06 -2.26
N ILE A 172 -20.52 31.46 -1.48
CA ILE A 172 -21.95 31.25 -1.81
C ILE A 172 -22.35 32.22 -2.93
N THR A 173 -22.29 31.74 -4.17
CA THR A 173 -22.65 32.51 -5.38
C THR A 173 -24.17 32.68 -5.54
N ASP A 174 -24.61 33.62 -6.38
CA ASP A 174 -26.04 33.82 -6.72
C ASP A 174 -26.68 32.60 -7.42
N SER A 175 -25.85 31.68 -7.91
CA SER A 175 -26.31 30.43 -8.49
C SER A 175 -26.68 29.37 -7.44
N SER A 176 -26.20 29.53 -6.20
CA SER A 176 -26.38 28.62 -5.07
C SER A 176 -27.85 28.51 -4.63
N ILE A 177 -28.26 27.30 -4.22
CA ILE A 177 -29.58 27.07 -3.63
C ILE A 177 -29.81 27.90 -2.37
N VAL A 178 -28.76 28.21 -1.61
CA VAL A 178 -28.83 29.05 -0.41
C VAL A 178 -29.39 30.45 -0.74
N LYS A 179 -29.03 31.00 -1.91
CA LYS A 179 -29.53 32.30 -2.37
C LYS A 179 -30.80 32.21 -3.21
N LYS A 180 -30.95 31.15 -4.02
CA LYS A 180 -32.12 30.96 -4.90
C LYS A 180 -33.39 30.52 -4.16
N LYS A 181 -33.23 29.75 -3.09
CA LYS A 181 -34.32 29.20 -2.26
C LYS A 181 -33.97 29.37 -0.77
N PRO A 182 -33.78 30.62 -0.30
CA PRO A 182 -33.35 30.88 1.08
C PRO A 182 -34.35 30.37 2.11
N GLU A 183 -35.62 30.21 1.76
CA GLU A 183 -36.65 29.61 2.62
C GLU A 183 -36.42 28.13 2.93
N LEU A 184 -35.58 27.44 2.14
CA LEU A 184 -35.25 26.03 2.34
C LEU A 184 -33.94 25.82 3.10
N ALA A 185 -33.04 26.80 3.12
CA ALA A 185 -31.67 26.65 3.58
C ALA A 185 -31.44 27.31 4.95
N LEU A 186 -30.86 26.55 5.88
CA LEU A 186 -30.59 26.94 7.25
C LEU A 186 -29.08 26.91 7.51
N GLN A 187 -28.56 28.00 8.10
CA GLN A 187 -27.14 28.10 8.46
C GLN A 187 -26.86 27.38 9.80
N LEU A 188 -25.72 26.70 9.87
CA LEU A 188 -25.21 26.06 11.07
C LEU A 188 -24.04 26.86 11.67
N ALA A 189 -23.78 26.65 12.97
CA ALA A 189 -22.73 27.37 13.70
C ALA A 189 -21.32 27.24 13.08
N ASN A 190 -21.00 26.09 12.50
CA ASN A 190 -19.70 25.86 11.86
C ASN A 190 -19.52 26.52 10.48
N GLY A 191 -20.51 27.27 9.99
CA GLY A 191 -20.51 27.94 8.70
C GLY A 191 -21.06 27.12 7.53
N MET A 192 -21.43 25.85 7.75
CA MET A 192 -22.14 25.06 6.74
C MET A 192 -23.61 25.47 6.62
N TRP A 193 -24.23 25.12 5.49
CA TRP A 193 -25.67 25.29 5.28
C TRP A 193 -26.34 23.95 4.97
N TRP A 194 -27.57 23.81 5.45
CA TRP A 194 -28.36 22.60 5.35
C TRP A 194 -29.78 22.91 4.87
N LEU A 195 -30.30 22.13 3.94
CA LEU A 195 -31.71 22.19 3.57
C LEU A 195 -32.55 21.59 4.69
N ASP A 196 -33.64 22.24 5.08
CA ASP A 196 -34.59 21.72 6.06
C ASP A 196 -35.29 20.46 5.50
N PRO A 197 -35.02 19.24 6.04
CA PRO A 197 -35.58 18.00 5.51
C PRO A 197 -37.10 17.90 5.66
N ALA A 198 -37.70 18.66 6.57
CA ALA A 198 -39.14 18.64 6.82
C ALA A 198 -39.95 19.46 5.81
N LEU A 199 -39.31 20.33 5.03
CA LEU A 199 -39.99 21.13 4.03
C LEU A 199 -40.25 20.33 2.76
N LYS A 200 -41.51 20.38 2.29
CA LYS A 200 -41.91 19.78 1.00
C LYS A 200 -41.05 20.26 -0.17
N GLY A 201 -40.68 21.54 -0.17
CA GLY A 201 -39.82 22.13 -1.21
C GLY A 201 -38.42 21.50 -1.27
N THR A 202 -37.83 21.18 -0.10
CA THR A 202 -36.56 20.44 0.00
C THR A 202 -36.70 19.05 -0.60
N GLN A 203 -37.74 18.31 -0.18
CA GLN A 203 -37.97 16.94 -0.65
C GLN A 203 -38.26 16.89 -2.16
N ASP A 204 -39.06 17.81 -2.68
CA ASP A 204 -39.35 17.93 -4.10
C ASP A 204 -38.08 18.22 -4.91
N HIS A 205 -37.26 19.17 -4.45
CA HIS A 205 -36.01 19.54 -5.12
C HIS A 205 -35.01 18.38 -5.13
N SER A 206 -34.69 17.79 -3.97
CA SER A 206 -33.72 16.70 -3.89
C SER A 206 -34.17 15.46 -4.65
N ASN A 207 -35.47 15.14 -4.65
CA ASN A 207 -36.00 14.04 -5.48
C ASN A 207 -35.92 14.37 -6.98
N ALA A 208 -36.19 15.62 -7.39
CA ALA A 208 -36.04 16.04 -8.78
C ALA A 208 -34.60 15.89 -9.27
N VAL A 209 -33.61 16.21 -8.44
CA VAL A 209 -32.19 16.03 -8.75
C VAL A 209 -31.82 14.55 -8.91
N VAL A 210 -32.31 13.67 -8.02
CA VAL A 210 -32.14 12.22 -8.20
C VAL A 210 -32.75 11.76 -9.52
N MET A 211 -33.97 12.19 -9.84
CA MET A 211 -34.64 11.78 -11.06
C MET A 211 -34.02 12.36 -12.34
N ASP A 212 -33.40 13.53 -12.27
CA ASP A 212 -32.61 14.11 -13.37
C ASP A 212 -31.46 13.17 -13.75
N ILE A 213 -30.75 12.63 -12.76
CA ILE A 213 -29.67 11.67 -12.98
C ILE A 213 -30.22 10.34 -13.52
N VAL A 214 -31.22 9.76 -12.84
CA VAL A 214 -31.78 8.45 -13.19
C VAL A 214 -32.29 8.47 -14.63
N ARG A 215 -32.93 9.55 -15.09
CA ARG A 215 -33.44 9.64 -16.46
C ARG A 215 -32.33 9.69 -17.50
N ARG A 216 -31.30 10.52 -17.26
CA ARG A 216 -30.35 10.91 -18.31
C ARG A 216 -29.09 10.06 -18.39
N TYR A 217 -28.66 9.44 -17.30
CA TYR A 217 -27.40 8.67 -17.27
C TYR A 217 -27.66 7.18 -17.15
N ASP A 218 -26.73 6.39 -17.67
CA ASP A 218 -26.76 4.93 -17.59
C ASP A 218 -26.13 4.42 -16.29
N ILE A 219 -26.53 4.98 -15.15
CA ILE A 219 -26.01 4.58 -13.84
C ILE A 219 -26.54 3.22 -13.37
N ASP A 220 -25.74 2.50 -12.59
CA ASP A 220 -26.14 1.21 -11.98
C ASP A 220 -26.86 1.39 -10.66
N GLY A 221 -26.60 2.50 -9.98
CA GLY A 221 -27.30 2.84 -8.75
C GLY A 221 -27.24 4.30 -8.34
N ILE A 222 -28.16 4.65 -7.44
CA ILE A 222 -28.14 5.87 -6.62
C ILE A 222 -27.69 5.48 -5.22
N HIS A 223 -26.82 6.28 -4.61
CA HIS A 223 -26.30 6.05 -3.27
C HIS A 223 -26.47 7.30 -2.40
N PHE A 224 -27.04 7.14 -1.21
CA PHE A 224 -26.97 8.15 -0.13
C PHE A 224 -26.04 7.68 0.97
N ASP A 225 -25.31 8.63 1.56
CA ASP A 225 -24.46 8.41 2.73
C ASP A 225 -25.23 8.65 4.04
N ASP A 226 -24.54 9.03 5.10
CA ASP A 226 -25.03 9.13 6.47
C ASP A 226 -25.62 10.50 6.84
N TYR A 227 -25.61 11.47 5.92
CA TYR A 227 -26.01 12.85 6.22
C TYR A 227 -27.50 13.10 5.97
N PHE A 228 -28.31 12.91 7.02
CA PHE A 228 -29.74 13.27 7.05
C PHE A 228 -29.94 14.65 7.67
N TYR A 229 -30.34 14.74 8.94
CA TYR A 229 -30.06 15.95 9.72
C TYR A 229 -28.55 16.01 10.02
N PRO A 230 -27.98 17.21 10.21
CA PRO A 230 -26.54 17.34 10.40
C PRO A 230 -26.09 16.74 11.73
N TYR A 231 -24.83 16.32 11.79
CA TYR A 231 -24.20 15.94 13.05
C TYR A 231 -24.31 17.12 14.05
N PRO A 232 -24.61 16.87 15.34
CA PRO A 232 -24.73 17.94 16.32
C PRO A 232 -23.49 18.83 16.44
N SER A 233 -22.30 18.26 16.19
CA SER A 233 -21.04 19.00 16.17
C SER A 233 -20.96 20.07 15.08
N TYR A 234 -21.82 20.03 14.05
CA TYR A 234 -21.86 21.07 13.01
C TYR A 234 -22.60 22.33 13.49
N ASN A 235 -23.38 22.21 14.56
CA ASN A 235 -24.11 23.31 15.17
C ASN A 235 -23.74 23.53 16.63
N ASP A 236 -22.48 23.24 17.02
CA ASP A 236 -21.96 23.37 18.39
C ASP A 236 -22.83 22.67 19.46
N GLY A 237 -23.47 21.56 19.09
CA GLY A 237 -24.38 20.81 19.95
C GLY A 237 -25.76 21.45 20.14
N GLN A 238 -26.03 22.60 19.51
CA GLN A 238 -27.35 23.22 19.50
C GLN A 238 -28.30 22.43 18.61
N ASP A 239 -29.59 22.47 18.96
CA ASP A 239 -30.65 21.86 18.16
C ASP A 239 -30.69 22.45 16.74
N PHE A 240 -31.12 21.64 15.77
CA PHE A 240 -31.23 22.09 14.38
C PHE A 240 -32.24 23.24 14.26
N PRO A 241 -31.93 24.33 13.54
CA PRO A 241 -32.69 25.58 13.56
C PRO A 241 -33.99 25.57 12.73
N ASP A 242 -34.74 24.45 12.75
CA ASP A 242 -36.02 24.25 12.04
C ASP A 242 -37.26 24.69 12.84
N SER A 243 -37.11 25.64 13.77
CA SER A 243 -38.21 26.06 14.65
C SER A 243 -39.41 26.63 13.88
N LEU A 244 -39.18 27.27 12.72
CA LEU A 244 -40.26 27.83 11.91
C LEU A 244 -41.11 26.75 11.25
N SER A 245 -40.49 25.75 10.61
CA SER A 245 -41.19 24.63 9.98
C SER A 245 -41.87 23.73 11.03
N TRP A 246 -41.24 23.56 12.19
CA TRP A 246 -41.83 22.89 13.34
C TRP A 246 -43.11 23.58 13.83
N GLN A 247 -43.07 24.91 14.05
CA GLN A 247 -44.24 25.68 14.47
C GLN A 247 -45.37 25.63 13.43
N ALA A 248 -45.02 25.68 12.14
CA ALA A 248 -45.99 25.55 11.05
C ALA A 248 -46.68 24.17 11.07
N TYR A 249 -45.93 23.09 11.31
CA TYR A 249 -46.48 21.75 11.47
C TYR A 249 -47.44 21.66 12.67
N GLN A 250 -47.06 22.22 13.83
CA GLN A 250 -47.92 22.25 15.01
C GLN A 250 -49.20 23.06 14.75
N ALA A 251 -49.09 24.22 14.11
CA ALA A 251 -50.23 25.07 13.77
C ALA A 251 -51.21 24.40 12.78
N ALA A 252 -50.70 23.50 11.92
CA ALA A 252 -51.51 22.68 11.03
C ALA A 252 -52.17 21.46 11.71
N GLY A 253 -52.05 21.31 13.03
CA GLY A 253 -52.63 20.20 13.80
C GLY A 253 -51.72 18.98 13.95
N GLY A 254 -50.41 19.13 13.76
CA GLY A 254 -49.44 18.06 13.93
C GLY A 254 -49.32 17.54 15.36
N GLU A 255 -49.35 16.21 15.53
CA GLU A 255 -49.38 15.54 16.85
C GLU A 255 -48.08 14.79 17.22
N LEU A 256 -47.15 14.63 16.27
CA LEU A 256 -45.89 13.93 16.52
C LEU A 256 -44.99 14.71 17.47
N SER A 257 -44.11 14.00 18.20
CA SER A 257 -42.98 14.66 18.85
C SER A 257 -42.07 15.29 17.80
N ARG A 258 -41.31 16.35 18.13
CA ARG A 258 -40.41 16.99 17.15
C ARG A 258 -39.41 15.99 16.55
N GLY A 259 -38.87 15.07 17.36
CA GLY A 259 -37.99 14.01 16.87
C GLY A 259 -38.69 13.04 15.91
N ASP A 260 -39.92 12.62 16.21
CA ASP A 260 -40.70 11.73 15.33
C ASP A 260 -41.14 12.43 14.05
N TRP A 261 -41.46 13.73 14.12
CA TRP A 261 -41.75 14.55 12.96
C TRP A 261 -40.54 14.67 12.03
N ARG A 262 -39.34 14.94 12.57
CA ARG A 262 -38.09 14.94 11.80
C ARG A 262 -37.82 13.60 11.13
N ARG A 263 -37.96 12.50 11.89
CA ARG A 263 -37.82 11.13 11.35
C ARG A 263 -38.86 10.86 10.26
N GLN A 264 -40.13 11.19 10.48
CA GLN A 264 -41.19 10.99 9.50
C GLN A 264 -40.90 11.72 8.18
N ALA A 265 -40.40 12.96 8.24
CA ALA A 265 -40.02 13.70 7.05
C ALA A 265 -38.93 12.98 6.24
N VAL A 266 -37.88 12.49 6.90
CA VAL A 266 -36.80 11.73 6.24
C VAL A 266 -37.32 10.39 5.71
N ASN A 267 -38.16 9.69 6.48
CA ASN A 267 -38.76 8.42 6.07
C ASN A 267 -39.55 8.56 4.77
N GLN A 268 -40.43 9.57 4.70
CA GLN A 268 -41.23 9.87 3.50
C GLN A 268 -40.34 10.19 2.30
N PHE A 269 -39.24 10.93 2.51
CA PHE A 269 -38.30 11.22 1.44
C PHE A 269 -37.59 9.97 0.93
N VAL A 270 -37.05 9.13 1.82
CA VAL A 270 -36.36 7.87 1.45
C VAL A 270 -37.30 6.93 0.71
N GLU A 271 -38.52 6.73 1.20
CA GLU A 271 -39.55 5.93 0.54
C GLU A 271 -39.87 6.48 -0.86
N ARG A 272 -40.11 7.79 -0.97
CA ARG A 272 -40.44 8.46 -2.23
C ARG A 272 -39.30 8.33 -3.25
N VAL A 273 -38.05 8.49 -2.84
CA VAL A 273 -36.89 8.34 -3.72
C VAL A 273 -36.83 6.91 -4.25
N TYR A 274 -36.95 5.90 -3.38
CA TYR A 274 -36.98 4.50 -3.80
C TYR A 274 -38.09 4.25 -4.82
N GLN A 275 -39.33 4.62 -4.50
CA GLN A 275 -40.49 4.44 -5.38
C GLN A 275 -40.30 5.14 -6.72
N SER A 276 -39.76 6.36 -6.72
CA SER A 276 -39.53 7.15 -7.95
C SER A 276 -38.47 6.50 -8.84
N ILE A 277 -37.36 6.02 -8.27
CA ILE A 277 -36.32 5.30 -9.01
C ILE A 277 -36.91 4.03 -9.62
N LYS A 278 -37.61 3.21 -8.81
CA LYS A 278 -38.19 1.95 -9.27
C LYS A 278 -39.24 2.16 -10.38
N ALA A 279 -40.02 3.24 -10.32
CA ALA A 279 -41.02 3.56 -11.33
C ALA A 279 -40.41 4.01 -12.67
N GLU A 280 -39.24 4.64 -12.64
CA GLU A 280 -38.57 5.16 -13.85
C GLU A 280 -37.63 4.13 -14.49
N LYS A 281 -36.72 3.55 -13.70
CA LYS A 281 -35.75 2.54 -14.13
C LYS A 281 -35.64 1.45 -13.04
N PRO A 282 -36.50 0.41 -13.08
CA PRO A 282 -36.56 -0.64 -12.04
C PRO A 282 -35.19 -1.24 -11.68
N GLN A 283 -34.31 -1.41 -12.69
CA GLN A 283 -32.99 -2.00 -12.56
C GLN A 283 -31.95 -1.13 -11.83
N VAL A 284 -32.16 0.19 -11.71
CA VAL A 284 -31.20 1.10 -11.05
C VAL A 284 -31.28 0.91 -9.54
N LYS A 285 -30.23 0.40 -8.91
CA LYS A 285 -30.22 0.09 -7.46
C LYS A 285 -30.31 1.37 -6.62
N PHE A 286 -31.06 1.38 -5.53
CA PHE A 286 -30.98 2.44 -4.53
C PHE A 286 -30.29 1.92 -3.27
N GLY A 287 -29.16 2.49 -2.90
CA GLY A 287 -28.44 2.12 -1.69
C GLY A 287 -28.26 3.24 -0.70
N LEU A 288 -28.09 2.85 0.55
CA LEU A 288 -27.97 3.77 1.66
C LEU A 288 -26.85 3.32 2.59
N SER A 289 -25.95 4.23 2.93
CA SER A 289 -24.84 4.02 3.86
C SER A 289 -25.05 4.86 5.12
N PRO A 290 -25.89 4.40 6.06
CA PRO A 290 -26.13 5.11 7.29
C PRO A 290 -24.94 4.95 8.24
N PHE A 291 -24.94 5.73 9.31
CA PHE A 291 -24.03 5.49 10.43
C PHE A 291 -24.14 4.03 10.93
N GLY A 292 -23.03 3.44 11.39
CA GLY A 292 -23.00 2.00 11.69
C GLY A 292 -23.83 1.55 12.90
N ILE A 293 -24.19 2.46 13.81
CA ILE A 293 -24.98 2.17 15.03
C ILE A 293 -26.37 2.77 14.89
N TRP A 294 -27.44 1.96 14.83
CA TRP A 294 -28.81 2.47 14.83
C TRP A 294 -29.12 3.23 16.13
N ARG A 295 -28.95 2.53 17.26
CA ARG A 295 -29.06 3.09 18.61
C ARG A 295 -28.08 2.38 19.54
N PRO A 296 -27.53 3.06 20.56
CA PRO A 296 -26.75 2.40 21.60
C PRO A 296 -27.55 1.27 22.26
N ARG A 297 -26.84 0.25 22.73
CA ARG A 297 -27.38 -0.99 23.33
C ARG A 297 -28.22 -1.85 22.39
N ASN A 298 -28.07 -1.68 21.07
CA ASN A 298 -28.69 -2.52 20.05
C ASN A 298 -27.61 -3.08 19.10
N PRO A 299 -27.03 -4.25 19.39
CA PRO A 299 -27.30 -5.17 20.51
C PRO A 299 -26.70 -4.67 21.84
N PRO A 300 -27.05 -5.26 23.01
CA PRO A 300 -26.74 -4.70 24.34
C PRO A 300 -25.28 -4.28 24.60
N SER A 301 -24.31 -4.92 23.93
CA SER A 301 -22.88 -4.61 24.07
C SER A 301 -22.44 -3.32 23.35
N ILE A 302 -23.22 -2.85 22.36
CA ILE A 302 -22.85 -1.70 21.54
C ILE A 302 -23.12 -0.38 22.26
N GLN A 303 -22.21 0.57 22.11
CA GLN A 303 -22.28 1.91 22.68
C GLN A 303 -21.81 2.94 21.64
N GLY A 304 -22.15 4.22 21.83
CA GLY A 304 -21.67 5.30 20.99
C GLY A 304 -22.79 6.23 20.54
N PHE A 305 -22.65 6.74 19.33
CA PHE A 305 -23.57 7.71 18.74
C PHE A 305 -24.93 7.07 18.41
N ASP A 306 -26.03 7.80 18.66
CA ASP A 306 -27.41 7.39 18.39
C ASP A 306 -27.92 8.11 17.13
N GLN A 307 -27.82 7.47 15.96
CA GLN A 307 -28.24 8.10 14.70
C GLN A 307 -29.76 8.34 14.64
N TYR A 308 -30.55 7.52 15.34
CA TYR A 308 -32.01 7.62 15.36
C TYR A 308 -32.46 8.92 16.07
N GLU A 309 -31.76 9.31 17.14
CA GLU A 309 -32.05 10.55 17.87
C GLU A 309 -31.29 11.77 17.35
N GLN A 310 -30.07 11.60 16.81
CA GLN A 310 -29.20 12.74 16.49
C GLN A 310 -29.20 13.11 15.00
N LEU A 311 -29.33 12.13 14.10
CA LEU A 311 -29.44 12.37 12.65
C LEU A 311 -30.89 12.24 12.17
N TYR A 312 -31.80 11.82 13.05
CA TYR A 312 -33.19 11.49 12.75
C TYR A 312 -33.30 10.48 11.60
N ALA A 313 -32.33 9.57 11.53
CA ALA A 313 -32.28 8.50 10.57
C ALA A 313 -32.93 7.25 11.16
N ASP A 314 -34.16 6.93 10.74
CA ASP A 314 -34.81 5.67 11.11
C ASP A 314 -34.33 4.51 10.23
N ALA A 315 -33.03 4.29 10.27
CA ALA A 315 -32.32 3.39 9.37
C ALA A 315 -32.83 1.94 9.48
N ARG A 316 -33.30 1.53 10.66
CA ARG A 316 -33.93 0.22 10.87
C ARG A 316 -35.27 0.09 10.13
N LEU A 317 -36.09 1.14 10.11
CA LEU A 317 -37.36 1.14 9.38
C LEU A 317 -37.11 0.98 7.88
N TRP A 318 -36.21 1.78 7.31
CA TRP A 318 -35.95 1.78 5.85
C TRP A 318 -35.48 0.41 5.35
N LEU A 319 -34.61 -0.25 6.12
CA LEU A 319 -34.16 -1.61 5.82
C LEU A 319 -35.29 -2.64 5.95
N ASN A 320 -36.10 -2.56 7.01
CA ASN A 320 -37.21 -3.50 7.25
C ASN A 320 -38.31 -3.39 6.21
N GLU A 321 -38.62 -2.18 5.74
CA GLU A 321 -39.61 -1.96 4.68
C GLU A 321 -39.03 -2.25 3.28
N GLY A 322 -37.71 -2.29 3.15
CA GLY A 322 -37.01 -2.59 1.91
C GLY A 322 -37.05 -1.42 0.92
N TRP A 323 -37.05 -0.18 1.43
CA TRP A 323 -36.91 1.08 0.68
C TRP A 323 -35.48 1.34 0.21
N VAL A 324 -34.75 0.26 -0.06
CA VAL A 324 -33.38 0.17 -0.54
C VAL A 324 -33.22 -1.17 -1.23
N ASP A 325 -32.26 -1.26 -2.14
CA ASP A 325 -31.80 -2.49 -2.76
C ASP A 325 -30.53 -3.01 -2.07
N TYR A 326 -29.68 -2.10 -1.56
CA TYR A 326 -28.53 -2.49 -0.75
C TYR A 326 -28.32 -1.57 0.45
N TRP A 327 -27.77 -2.17 1.51
CA TRP A 327 -27.53 -1.55 2.81
C TRP A 327 -26.05 -1.58 3.13
N THR A 328 -25.48 -0.41 3.40
CA THR A 328 -24.03 -0.26 3.60
C THR A 328 -23.73 0.46 4.92
N PRO A 329 -24.07 -0.14 6.08
CA PRO A 329 -23.85 0.51 7.36
C PRO A 329 -22.35 0.77 7.56
N GLN A 330 -22.00 1.97 8.01
CA GLN A 330 -20.60 2.40 8.20
C GLN A 330 -19.98 1.73 9.44
N LEU A 331 -19.53 0.49 9.30
CA LEU A 331 -18.91 -0.31 10.36
C LEU A 331 -17.41 0.01 10.47
N TYR A 332 -17.08 1.26 10.79
CA TYR A 332 -15.72 1.80 10.70
C TYR A 332 -14.83 1.50 11.90
N TRP A 333 -15.13 0.43 12.64
CA TRP A 333 -14.46 0.08 13.88
C TRP A 333 -13.85 -1.31 13.82
N PRO A 334 -12.80 -1.59 14.61
CA PRO A 334 -12.13 -2.88 14.61
C PRO A 334 -13.02 -4.03 15.07
N ILE A 335 -12.65 -5.24 14.64
CA ILE A 335 -13.26 -6.51 15.03
C ILE A 335 -13.29 -6.67 16.55
N ASN A 336 -12.18 -6.36 17.22
CA ASN A 336 -11.99 -6.58 18.65
C ASN A 336 -12.40 -5.38 19.54
N GLN A 337 -12.96 -4.31 18.97
CA GLN A 337 -13.44 -3.15 19.73
C GLN A 337 -14.87 -3.38 20.23
N ILE A 338 -15.04 -4.11 21.34
CA ILE A 338 -16.34 -4.58 21.85
C ILE A 338 -17.49 -3.54 21.77
N PRO A 339 -17.32 -2.27 22.20
CA PRO A 339 -18.42 -1.29 22.17
C PRO A 339 -18.88 -0.90 20.76
N GLN A 340 -18.10 -1.16 19.71
CA GLN A 340 -18.44 -0.91 18.31
C GLN A 340 -18.00 -2.07 17.39
N SER A 341 -17.98 -3.30 17.89
CA SER A 341 -17.34 -4.43 17.21
C SER A 341 -17.96 -4.69 15.83
N PHE A 342 -17.10 -4.73 14.80
CA PHE A 342 -17.50 -4.99 13.40
C PHE A 342 -18.42 -6.22 13.25
N PRO A 343 -18.03 -7.46 13.64
CA PRO A 343 -18.88 -8.63 13.47
C PRO A 343 -20.18 -8.55 14.28
N VAL A 344 -20.17 -7.92 15.46
CA VAL A 344 -21.37 -7.80 16.30
C VAL A 344 -22.40 -6.88 15.63
N LEU A 345 -21.96 -5.74 15.10
CA LEU A 345 -22.82 -4.83 14.36
C LEU A 345 -23.30 -5.43 13.04
N LEU A 346 -22.43 -6.12 12.29
CA LEU A 346 -22.81 -6.80 11.06
C LEU A 346 -23.90 -7.86 11.32
N GLY A 347 -23.72 -8.68 12.36
CA GLY A 347 -24.70 -9.67 12.78
C GLY A 347 -26.04 -9.05 13.20
N TRP A 348 -26.02 -7.90 13.86
CA TRP A 348 -27.23 -7.19 14.24
C TRP A 348 -27.97 -6.62 13.03
N TRP A 349 -27.27 -5.98 12.10
CA TRP A 349 -27.89 -5.48 10.86
C TRP A 349 -28.45 -6.62 9.99
N LYS A 350 -27.77 -7.76 9.95
CA LYS A 350 -28.30 -8.97 9.30
C LYS A 350 -29.66 -9.38 9.91
N GLN A 351 -29.80 -9.33 11.23
CA GLN A 351 -31.07 -9.63 11.91
C GLN A 351 -32.17 -8.61 11.62
N GLN A 352 -31.81 -7.35 11.30
CA GLN A 352 -32.78 -6.31 10.94
C GLN A 352 -33.14 -6.31 9.45
N ASN A 353 -32.62 -7.23 8.65
CA ASN A 353 -32.85 -7.23 7.21
C ASN A 353 -34.07 -8.08 6.82
N ALA A 354 -35.27 -7.63 7.19
CA ALA A 354 -36.51 -8.39 7.04
C ALA A 354 -36.87 -8.74 5.58
N LYS A 355 -36.40 -7.94 4.60
CA LYS A 355 -36.67 -8.14 3.16
C LYS A 355 -35.54 -8.84 2.42
N GLY A 356 -34.47 -9.24 3.10
CA GLY A 356 -33.32 -9.90 2.47
C GLY A 356 -32.65 -9.03 1.40
N ARG A 357 -32.56 -7.72 1.62
CA ARG A 357 -31.79 -6.81 0.74
C ARG A 357 -30.31 -7.12 0.83
N HIS A 358 -29.52 -6.62 -0.12
CA HIS A 358 -28.07 -6.78 -0.04
C HIS A 358 -27.54 -6.06 1.22
N LEU A 359 -26.70 -6.74 2.01
CA LEU A 359 -26.05 -6.16 3.20
C LEU A 359 -24.55 -6.15 2.96
N TRP A 360 -24.00 -5.00 2.59
CA TRP A 360 -22.59 -4.85 2.22
C TRP A 360 -21.96 -3.79 3.11
N PRO A 361 -21.35 -4.15 4.27
CA PRO A 361 -20.86 -3.17 5.24
C PRO A 361 -19.81 -2.22 4.65
N GLY A 362 -19.86 -0.97 5.09
CA GLY A 362 -18.82 0.01 4.83
C GLY A 362 -17.65 -0.19 5.79
N MET A 363 -16.42 -0.25 5.27
CA MET A 363 -15.19 -0.46 6.05
C MET A 363 -14.28 0.75 5.93
N SER A 364 -13.80 1.27 7.06
CA SER A 364 -12.80 2.35 7.06
C SER A 364 -11.39 1.78 7.06
N ILE A 365 -10.79 1.67 5.89
CA ILE A 365 -9.54 0.93 5.68
C ILE A 365 -8.26 1.71 6.03
N GLY A 366 -8.37 3.02 6.33
CA GLY A 366 -7.23 3.89 6.62
C GLY A 366 -6.95 4.18 8.09
N ARG A 367 -7.80 3.69 9.02
CA ARG A 367 -7.76 4.06 10.45
C ARG A 367 -6.62 3.39 11.23
N ILE A 368 -6.34 2.13 10.94
CA ILE A 368 -5.20 1.41 11.53
C ILE A 368 -4.07 1.38 10.49
N LYS A 369 -2.85 1.69 10.91
CA LYS A 369 -1.69 1.80 10.01
C LYS A 369 -0.80 0.56 10.07
N GLY A 370 -0.02 0.36 9.02
CA GLY A 370 0.94 -0.75 8.89
C GLY A 370 0.27 -2.12 8.77
N GLU A 371 1.06 -3.18 8.97
CA GLU A 371 0.66 -4.58 8.80
C GLU A 371 -0.62 -4.94 9.58
N LYS A 372 -0.75 -4.47 10.83
CA LYS A 372 -1.96 -4.70 11.63
C LYS A 372 -3.22 -4.11 11.00
N GLY A 373 -3.11 -3.00 10.28
CA GLY A 373 -4.22 -2.40 9.55
C GLY A 373 -4.59 -3.25 8.34
N THR A 374 -3.59 -3.75 7.61
CA THR A 374 -3.78 -4.68 6.50
C THR A 374 -4.48 -5.96 6.95
N ASP A 375 -4.00 -6.59 8.03
CA ASP A 375 -4.62 -7.78 8.60
C ASP A 375 -6.05 -7.52 9.06
N GLU A 376 -6.32 -6.39 9.71
CA GLU A 376 -7.67 -6.02 10.14
C GLU A 376 -8.63 -5.95 8.94
N VAL A 377 -8.23 -5.30 7.84
CA VAL A 377 -9.07 -5.19 6.64
C VAL A 377 -9.32 -6.56 6.01
N VAL A 378 -8.27 -7.37 5.84
CA VAL A 378 -8.42 -8.73 5.30
C VAL A 378 -9.34 -9.58 6.19
N ASN A 379 -9.19 -9.48 7.51
CA ASN A 379 -10.04 -10.20 8.45
C ASN A 379 -11.50 -9.73 8.40
N GLN A 380 -11.77 -8.44 8.26
CA GLN A 380 -13.14 -7.92 8.10
C GLN A 380 -13.80 -8.44 6.81
N ILE A 381 -13.05 -8.51 5.71
CA ILE A 381 -13.51 -9.11 4.44
C ILE A 381 -13.89 -10.57 4.67
N MET A 382 -13.02 -11.36 5.31
CA MET A 382 -13.26 -12.78 5.56
C MET A 382 -14.44 -13.02 6.52
N ILE A 383 -14.59 -12.17 7.54
CA ILE A 383 -15.75 -12.18 8.44
C ILE A 383 -17.04 -11.89 7.67
N ALA A 384 -17.05 -10.87 6.80
CA ALA A 384 -18.21 -10.56 5.98
C ALA A 384 -18.61 -11.78 5.14
N ARG A 385 -17.67 -12.40 4.41
CA ARG A 385 -17.94 -13.63 3.64
C ARG A 385 -18.56 -14.75 4.48
N GLY A 386 -18.05 -14.98 5.69
CA GLY A 386 -18.59 -16.01 6.58
C GLY A 386 -19.97 -15.68 7.16
N MET A 387 -20.26 -14.40 7.39
CA MET A 387 -21.51 -13.95 8.03
C MET A 387 -22.66 -13.73 7.04
N ILE A 388 -22.38 -13.43 5.77
CA ILE A 388 -23.36 -13.18 4.70
C ILE A 388 -23.02 -14.01 3.44
N PRO A 389 -22.99 -15.36 3.52
CA PRO A 389 -22.46 -16.21 2.45
C PRO A 389 -23.30 -16.24 1.17
N ASP A 390 -24.60 -15.92 1.24
CA ASP A 390 -25.51 -15.99 0.09
C ASP A 390 -25.32 -14.83 -0.90
N ALA A 391 -24.86 -13.68 -0.41
CA ALA A 391 -24.65 -12.46 -1.19
C ALA A 391 -23.54 -11.59 -0.55
N PRO A 392 -22.30 -12.09 -0.47
CA PRO A 392 -21.24 -11.39 0.24
C PRO A 392 -20.89 -10.08 -0.47
N GLY A 393 -20.34 -9.13 0.29
CA GLY A 393 -19.86 -7.89 -0.28
C GLY A 393 -19.57 -6.85 0.79
N HIS A 394 -18.98 -5.73 0.37
CA HIS A 394 -18.58 -4.63 1.24
C HIS A 394 -18.12 -3.44 0.39
N ALA A 395 -18.02 -2.27 1.03
CA ALA A 395 -17.53 -1.05 0.40
C ALA A 395 -16.38 -0.43 1.23
N HIS A 396 -15.35 0.06 0.55
CA HIS A 396 -14.11 0.56 1.16
C HIS A 396 -14.11 2.09 1.23
N TRP A 397 -14.01 2.63 2.45
CA TRP A 397 -13.79 4.04 2.73
C TRP A 397 -12.30 4.31 3.00
N SER A 398 -11.58 4.93 2.06
CA SER A 398 -12.00 5.30 0.70
C SER A 398 -10.93 4.94 -0.33
N ILE A 399 -11.19 5.20 -1.61
CA ILE A 399 -10.24 4.91 -2.69
C ILE A 399 -8.86 5.55 -2.45
N GLY A 400 -8.79 6.70 -1.78
CA GLY A 400 -7.52 7.37 -1.48
C GLY A 400 -6.58 6.55 -0.58
N VAL A 401 -7.13 5.65 0.25
CA VAL A 401 -6.32 4.72 1.05
C VAL A 401 -5.77 3.60 0.17
N LEU A 402 -6.56 3.11 -0.78
CA LEU A 402 -6.12 2.10 -1.75
C LEU A 402 -4.98 2.64 -2.63
N GLN A 403 -5.05 3.92 -3.04
CA GLN A 403 -4.00 4.57 -3.83
C GLN A 403 -2.70 4.81 -3.06
N SER A 404 -2.77 5.07 -1.75
CA SER A 404 -1.60 5.47 -0.94
C SER A 404 -0.98 4.34 -0.12
N ASN A 405 -1.55 3.14 -0.16
CA ASN A 405 -1.10 2.00 0.63
C ASN A 405 -0.98 0.72 -0.23
N ASP A 406 0.12 0.61 -0.97
CA ASP A 406 0.41 -0.54 -1.84
C ASP A 406 0.39 -1.87 -1.09
N SER A 407 0.84 -1.89 0.17
CA SER A 407 0.89 -3.12 0.96
C SER A 407 -0.51 -3.69 1.24
N LEU A 408 -1.48 -2.80 1.52
CA LEU A 408 -2.87 -3.17 1.71
C LEU A 408 -3.50 -3.62 0.39
N LEU A 409 -3.28 -2.87 -0.69
CA LEU A 409 -3.83 -3.18 -2.01
C LEU A 409 -3.34 -4.56 -2.48
N GLN A 410 -2.03 -4.82 -2.38
CA GLN A 410 -1.42 -6.11 -2.69
C GLN A 410 -1.96 -7.25 -1.82
N ALA A 411 -2.14 -7.03 -0.51
CA ALA A 411 -2.69 -8.06 0.37
C ALA A 411 -4.14 -8.43 0.02
N ILE A 412 -4.96 -7.44 -0.36
CA ILE A 412 -6.33 -7.66 -0.83
C ILE A 412 -6.31 -8.38 -2.19
N ALA A 413 -5.53 -7.88 -3.16
CA ALA A 413 -5.45 -8.41 -4.52
C ALA A 413 -4.93 -9.85 -4.57
N ASN A 414 -3.86 -10.17 -3.83
CA ASN A 414 -3.27 -11.51 -3.79
C ASN A 414 -4.03 -12.46 -2.85
N GLY A 415 -4.80 -11.92 -1.93
CA GLY A 415 -5.60 -12.67 -0.95
C GLY A 415 -7.07 -12.77 -1.37
N PRO A 416 -7.99 -12.08 -0.67
CA PRO A 416 -9.42 -12.24 -0.88
C PRO A 416 -9.87 -11.93 -2.32
N TYR A 417 -9.24 -11.00 -3.03
CA TYR A 417 -9.66 -10.56 -4.36
C TYR A 417 -8.91 -11.25 -5.51
N ARG A 418 -8.22 -12.36 -5.25
CA ARG A 418 -7.39 -13.05 -6.25
C ARG A 418 -8.16 -13.46 -7.52
N LYS A 419 -9.45 -13.78 -7.40
CA LYS A 419 -10.33 -14.07 -8.55
C LYS A 419 -11.33 -12.93 -8.77
N PRO A 420 -11.64 -12.58 -10.03
CA PRO A 420 -12.70 -11.63 -10.35
C PRO A 420 -14.05 -12.17 -9.88
N ALA A 421 -14.98 -11.31 -9.49
CA ALA A 421 -16.29 -11.72 -9.01
C ALA A 421 -17.40 -10.87 -9.65
N LEU A 422 -18.55 -11.48 -9.88
CA LEU A 422 -19.76 -10.77 -10.27
C LEU A 422 -20.41 -10.12 -9.04
N ALA A 423 -21.19 -9.07 -9.24
CA ALA A 423 -22.11 -8.62 -8.20
C ALA A 423 -23.16 -9.73 -7.90
N PRO A 424 -23.53 -9.95 -6.63
CA PRO A 424 -24.61 -10.86 -6.28
C PRO A 424 -25.94 -10.45 -6.92
N PRO A 425 -26.78 -11.41 -7.38
CA PRO A 425 -28.04 -11.09 -8.03
C PRO A 425 -29.01 -10.40 -7.06
N SER A 426 -29.83 -9.50 -7.59
CA SER A 426 -30.89 -8.78 -6.88
C SER A 426 -32.27 -9.29 -7.33
N PRO A 427 -32.71 -10.47 -6.88
CA PRO A 427 -33.91 -11.15 -7.41
C PRO A 427 -35.22 -10.38 -7.17
N TRP A 428 -35.23 -9.42 -6.25
CA TRP A 428 -36.40 -8.56 -6.03
C TRP A 428 -36.55 -7.41 -7.03
N LEU A 429 -35.49 -7.12 -7.81
CA LEU A 429 -35.55 -6.15 -8.91
C LEU A 429 -36.02 -6.84 -10.18
N ASP A 430 -35.38 -7.97 -10.49
CA ASP A 430 -35.74 -8.86 -11.56
C ASP A 430 -35.12 -10.22 -11.25
N ASN A 431 -35.86 -11.31 -11.48
CA ASN A 431 -35.40 -12.69 -11.30
C ASN A 431 -35.48 -13.49 -12.61
N THR A 432 -35.59 -12.80 -13.74
CA THR A 432 -35.63 -13.39 -15.07
C THR A 432 -34.21 -13.44 -15.61
N PRO A 433 -33.66 -14.63 -15.90
CA PRO A 433 -32.41 -14.75 -16.63
C PRO A 433 -32.53 -14.14 -18.04
N PRO A 434 -31.47 -13.50 -18.56
CA PRO A 434 -31.41 -13.15 -19.98
C PRO A 434 -31.39 -14.43 -20.84
N PRO A 435 -31.69 -14.33 -22.16
CA PRO A 435 -31.53 -15.46 -23.08
C PRO A 435 -30.06 -15.92 -23.14
N ALA A 436 -29.85 -17.17 -23.53
CA ALA A 436 -28.50 -17.69 -23.77
C ALA A 436 -27.81 -16.87 -24.88
N PRO A 437 -26.54 -16.48 -24.72
CA PRO A 437 -25.87 -15.61 -25.70
C PRO A 437 -25.54 -16.37 -26.99
N GLU A 438 -25.57 -15.68 -28.12
CA GLU A 438 -24.83 -16.14 -29.31
C GLU A 438 -23.34 -15.89 -29.11
N VAL A 439 -22.51 -16.88 -29.45
CA VAL A 439 -21.09 -16.91 -29.10
C VAL A 439 -20.30 -17.50 -30.24
N ASP A 440 -19.23 -16.80 -30.61
CA ASP A 440 -18.23 -17.28 -31.55
C ASP A 440 -16.88 -17.51 -30.86
N MET A 441 -16.09 -18.41 -31.45
CA MET A 441 -14.71 -18.68 -31.04
C MET A 441 -13.78 -18.67 -32.26
N LYS A 442 -12.62 -18.04 -32.13
CA LYS A 442 -11.52 -18.14 -33.08
C LYS A 442 -10.22 -18.45 -32.36
N LEU A 443 -9.31 -19.13 -33.03
CA LEU A 443 -7.95 -19.31 -32.53
C LEU A 443 -7.11 -18.10 -32.92
N GLU A 444 -6.47 -17.47 -31.94
CA GLU A 444 -5.67 -16.26 -32.14
C GLU A 444 -4.37 -16.36 -31.33
N MET A 445 -3.28 -15.82 -31.87
CA MET A 445 -2.01 -15.76 -31.17
C MET A 445 -2.00 -14.57 -30.22
N GLN A 446 -1.72 -14.84 -28.94
CA GLN A 446 -1.53 -13.82 -27.90
C GLN A 446 -0.31 -14.20 -27.05
N ASP A 447 0.62 -13.28 -26.84
CA ASP A 447 1.86 -13.50 -26.07
C ASP A 447 2.62 -14.77 -26.49
N ASN A 448 2.78 -14.98 -27.81
CA ASN A 448 3.39 -16.18 -28.41
C ASN A 448 2.71 -17.51 -28.04
N ARG A 449 1.44 -17.48 -27.61
CA ARG A 449 0.62 -18.67 -27.36
C ARG A 449 -0.65 -18.65 -28.21
N LEU A 450 -1.05 -19.80 -28.74
CA LEU A 450 -2.32 -19.94 -29.42
C LEU A 450 -3.43 -20.08 -28.38
N MET A 451 -4.42 -19.19 -28.43
CA MET A 451 -5.49 -19.06 -27.46
C MET A 451 -6.85 -19.15 -28.16
N ALA A 452 -7.88 -19.63 -27.45
CA ALA A 452 -9.26 -19.53 -27.88
C ALA A 452 -9.79 -18.13 -27.53
N LYS A 453 -9.95 -17.27 -28.54
CA LYS A 453 -10.62 -15.98 -28.40
C LYS A 453 -12.12 -16.18 -28.52
N VAL A 454 -12.81 -16.00 -27.40
CA VAL A 454 -14.26 -16.16 -27.27
C VAL A 454 -14.89 -14.80 -27.27
N PHE A 455 -15.89 -14.56 -28.13
CA PHE A 455 -16.57 -13.28 -28.19
C PHE A 455 -18.08 -13.48 -28.36
N PRO A 456 -18.91 -13.00 -27.42
CA PRO A 456 -20.35 -12.98 -27.58
C PRO A 456 -20.75 -11.99 -28.68
N THR A 457 -21.65 -12.40 -29.57
CA THR A 457 -22.04 -11.64 -30.77
C THR A 457 -23.35 -10.86 -30.59
N GLU A 458 -24.19 -11.24 -29.64
CA GLU A 458 -25.42 -10.52 -29.27
C GLU A 458 -25.24 -9.66 -28.00
N THR A 459 -25.62 -8.39 -28.09
CA THR A 459 -25.43 -7.37 -27.04
C THR A 459 -26.74 -6.95 -26.35
N GLY A 460 -27.76 -7.82 -26.30
CA GLY A 460 -29.10 -7.54 -25.76
C GLY A 460 -29.15 -7.17 -24.25
N GLN A 461 -30.10 -7.73 -23.48
CA GLN A 461 -30.28 -7.45 -22.03
C GLN A 461 -29.08 -7.87 -21.13
N ALA A 462 -27.97 -8.29 -21.73
CA ALA A 462 -26.74 -8.70 -21.06
C ALA A 462 -25.90 -7.48 -20.67
N PHE A 463 -25.48 -7.44 -19.41
CA PHE A 463 -24.54 -6.46 -18.89
C PHE A 463 -23.10 -6.98 -18.93
N ARG A 464 -22.91 -8.29 -18.70
CA ARG A 464 -21.62 -9.02 -18.79
C ARG A 464 -21.83 -10.41 -19.35
N TRP A 465 -20.75 -11.12 -19.62
CA TRP A 465 -20.76 -12.56 -19.92
C TRP A 465 -19.75 -13.29 -19.05
N VAL A 466 -19.93 -14.61 -18.92
CA VAL A 466 -18.96 -15.48 -18.25
C VAL A 466 -18.60 -16.61 -19.18
N ALA A 467 -17.31 -16.76 -19.49
CA ALA A 467 -16.78 -17.92 -20.17
C ALA A 467 -16.33 -18.94 -19.12
N TYR A 468 -17.03 -20.06 -19.01
CA TYR A 468 -16.66 -21.21 -18.20
C TYR A 468 -15.90 -22.21 -19.06
N PHE A 469 -14.75 -22.66 -18.59
CA PHE A 469 -13.91 -23.56 -19.36
C PHE A 469 -13.31 -24.65 -18.49
N ARG A 470 -13.10 -25.81 -19.10
CA ARG A 470 -12.58 -27.00 -18.42
C ARG A 470 -11.32 -27.49 -19.11
N HIS A 471 -10.24 -27.61 -18.35
CA HIS A 471 -9.03 -28.34 -18.75
C HIS A 471 -9.00 -29.66 -18.00
N GLY A 472 -9.11 -30.78 -18.71
CA GLY A 472 -9.21 -32.10 -18.08
C GLY A 472 -10.38 -32.20 -17.09
N GLY A 473 -10.07 -32.34 -15.79
CA GLY A 473 -11.06 -32.39 -14.70
C GLY A 473 -11.35 -31.06 -13.99
N GLU A 474 -10.62 -29.99 -14.31
CA GLU A 474 -10.68 -28.72 -13.56
C GLU A 474 -11.41 -27.64 -14.32
N TRP A 475 -12.37 -27.00 -13.65
CA TRP A 475 -13.08 -25.84 -14.16
C TRP A 475 -12.44 -24.53 -13.74
N ASP A 476 -12.52 -23.54 -14.61
CA ASP A 476 -12.27 -22.13 -14.29
C ASP A 476 -13.23 -21.24 -15.09
N TYR A 477 -13.18 -19.93 -14.84
CA TYR A 477 -14.01 -18.97 -15.56
C TYR A 477 -13.30 -17.64 -15.82
N HIS A 478 -13.80 -16.92 -16.82
CA HIS A 478 -13.41 -15.55 -17.12
C HIS A 478 -14.64 -14.67 -17.29
N ILE A 479 -14.66 -13.50 -16.66
CA ILE A 479 -15.76 -12.53 -16.81
C ILE A 479 -15.43 -11.59 -17.97
N ILE A 480 -16.33 -11.53 -18.96
CA ILE A 480 -16.20 -10.68 -20.14
C ILE A 480 -17.04 -9.43 -19.93
N ASN A 481 -16.40 -8.26 -20.07
CA ASN A 481 -17.04 -6.96 -19.93
C ASN A 481 -17.55 -6.44 -21.28
N SER A 482 -18.57 -5.59 -21.26
CA SER A 482 -19.17 -4.99 -22.46
C SER A 482 -18.22 -4.07 -23.24
N GLY A 483 -17.26 -3.42 -22.57
CA GLY A 483 -16.26 -2.55 -23.21
C GLY A 483 -15.14 -3.28 -23.97
N GLY A 484 -14.99 -4.59 -23.75
CA GLY A 484 -14.00 -5.44 -24.41
C GLY A 484 -14.59 -6.83 -24.59
N PRO A 485 -15.43 -7.06 -25.62
CA PRO A 485 -16.36 -8.19 -25.70
C PRO A 485 -15.67 -9.49 -26.12
N HIS A 486 -14.55 -9.82 -25.48
CA HIS A 486 -13.88 -11.09 -25.69
C HIS A 486 -13.07 -11.53 -24.46
N ALA A 487 -12.88 -12.84 -24.36
CA ALA A 487 -11.90 -13.45 -23.46
C ALA A 487 -10.91 -14.30 -24.26
N PHE A 488 -9.67 -14.35 -23.79
CA PHE A 488 -8.69 -15.31 -24.28
C PHE A 488 -8.57 -16.46 -23.30
N ILE A 489 -8.92 -17.66 -23.76
CA ILE A 489 -8.91 -18.89 -22.98
C ILE A 489 -7.72 -19.75 -23.42
N PRO A 490 -6.82 -20.16 -22.51
CA PRO A 490 -5.72 -21.03 -22.86
C PRO A 490 -6.21 -22.33 -23.49
N LEU A 491 -5.59 -22.77 -24.59
CA LEU A 491 -5.88 -24.10 -25.16
C LEU A 491 -5.34 -25.23 -24.29
N PHE A 492 -4.32 -24.97 -23.48
CA PHE A 492 -3.67 -25.94 -22.61
C PHE A 492 -3.40 -25.34 -21.24
N LYS A 493 -3.61 -26.13 -20.19
CA LYS A 493 -3.30 -25.79 -18.80
C LYS A 493 -2.28 -26.78 -18.24
N VAL A 494 -1.31 -26.32 -17.47
CA VAL A 494 -0.35 -27.19 -16.79
C VAL A 494 -1.06 -27.98 -15.70
N LYS A 495 -0.84 -29.31 -15.65
CA LYS A 495 -1.35 -30.18 -14.61
C LYS A 495 -0.78 -29.77 -13.23
N PRO A 496 -1.60 -29.64 -12.18
CA PRO A 496 -1.09 -29.32 -10.86
C PRO A 496 -0.09 -30.37 -10.35
N GLY A 497 1.04 -29.92 -9.81
CA GLY A 497 2.01 -30.80 -9.15
C GLY A 497 2.85 -31.70 -10.06
N VAL A 498 2.73 -31.60 -11.39
CA VAL A 498 3.57 -32.40 -12.31
C VAL A 498 4.90 -31.74 -12.66
N LEU A 499 5.01 -30.42 -12.47
CA LEU A 499 6.27 -29.71 -12.70
C LEU A 499 7.21 -29.90 -11.50
N PRO A 500 8.42 -30.47 -11.68
CA PRO A 500 9.45 -30.44 -10.65
C PRO A 500 9.92 -29.00 -10.40
N LYS A 501 10.45 -28.75 -9.19
CA LYS A 501 10.99 -27.42 -8.81
C LYS A 501 12.19 -26.98 -9.64
N GLU A 502 12.92 -27.93 -10.22
CA GLU A 502 14.10 -27.72 -11.05
C GLU A 502 13.87 -28.36 -12.43
N ARG A 503 14.52 -27.81 -13.47
CA ARG A 503 14.41 -28.33 -14.84
C ARG A 503 15.03 -29.75 -14.91
N PRO A 504 14.28 -30.78 -15.34
CA PRO A 504 14.83 -32.13 -15.47
C PRO A 504 15.77 -32.22 -16.68
N THR A 505 16.73 -33.15 -16.64
CA THR A 505 17.67 -33.42 -17.74
C THR A 505 16.98 -33.89 -19.03
N GLU A 506 15.84 -34.57 -18.89
CA GLU A 506 14.95 -34.93 -19.99
C GLU A 506 13.60 -34.29 -19.75
N LEU A 507 13.11 -33.52 -20.73
CA LEU A 507 11.80 -32.89 -20.62
C LEU A 507 10.69 -33.93 -20.82
N PRO A 508 9.67 -33.95 -19.95
CA PRO A 508 8.51 -34.80 -20.14
C PRO A 508 7.78 -34.42 -21.43
N ALA A 509 7.13 -35.40 -22.06
CA ALA A 509 6.31 -35.16 -23.24
C ALA A 509 5.11 -34.25 -22.90
N PRO A 510 4.64 -33.39 -23.82
CA PRO A 510 3.55 -32.44 -23.55
C PRO A 510 2.30 -33.08 -22.95
N GLU A 511 1.96 -34.32 -23.33
CA GLU A 511 0.80 -35.05 -22.81
C GLU A 511 0.91 -35.36 -21.31
N ALA A 512 2.13 -35.51 -20.80
CA ALA A 512 2.37 -35.71 -19.38
C ALA A 512 2.24 -34.42 -18.56
N VAL A 513 2.32 -33.25 -19.21
CA VAL A 513 2.42 -31.95 -18.56
C VAL A 513 1.15 -31.12 -18.66
N TYR A 514 0.49 -31.17 -19.82
CA TYR A 514 -0.66 -30.32 -20.11
C TYR A 514 -1.98 -31.11 -20.09
N GLU A 515 -3.05 -30.39 -19.79
CA GLU A 515 -4.44 -30.77 -20.06
C GLU A 515 -4.98 -29.85 -21.16
N PRO A 516 -5.51 -30.38 -22.27
CA PRO A 516 -6.16 -29.58 -23.29
C PRO A 516 -7.50 -29.04 -22.80
N LEU A 517 -7.94 -27.94 -23.40
CA LEU A 517 -9.27 -27.37 -23.24
C LEU A 517 -10.30 -28.40 -23.74
N ALA A 518 -11.09 -28.93 -22.82
CA ALA A 518 -12.04 -30.01 -23.07
C ALA A 518 -13.46 -29.49 -23.29
N GLU A 519 -13.86 -28.46 -22.55
CA GLU A 519 -15.19 -27.85 -22.65
C GLU A 519 -15.12 -26.34 -22.48
N LEU A 520 -16.05 -25.64 -23.14
CA LEU A 520 -16.17 -24.20 -23.11
C LEU A 520 -17.64 -23.81 -23.25
N TYR A 521 -18.14 -23.06 -22.29
CA TYR A 521 -19.51 -22.57 -22.21
C TYR A 521 -19.50 -21.08 -21.94
N VAL A 522 -20.49 -20.36 -22.46
CA VAL A 522 -20.66 -18.94 -22.17
C VAL A 522 -22.07 -18.65 -21.72
N THR A 523 -22.20 -17.88 -20.64
CA THR A 523 -23.47 -17.35 -20.14
C THR A 523 -23.47 -15.83 -20.27
N ALA A 524 -24.66 -15.24 -20.32
CA ALA A 524 -24.88 -13.81 -20.21
C ALA A 524 -25.39 -13.47 -18.79
N VAL A 525 -24.95 -12.34 -18.25
CA VAL A 525 -25.35 -11.84 -16.94
C VAL A 525 -26.05 -10.51 -17.12
N SER A 526 -27.31 -10.42 -16.70
CA SER A 526 -28.10 -9.18 -16.71
C SER A 526 -27.62 -8.18 -15.66
N ARG A 527 -28.09 -6.94 -15.76
CA ARG A 527 -27.75 -5.86 -14.81
C ARG A 527 -28.25 -6.10 -13.37
N SER A 528 -29.30 -6.90 -13.21
CA SER A 528 -29.78 -7.39 -11.91
C SER A 528 -28.97 -8.58 -11.38
N GLY A 529 -28.00 -9.08 -12.16
CA GLY A 529 -27.09 -10.17 -11.80
C GLY A 529 -27.58 -11.57 -12.14
N ASN A 530 -28.77 -11.71 -12.77
CA ASN A 530 -29.29 -13.00 -13.23
C ASN A 530 -28.46 -13.52 -14.41
N GLU A 531 -28.16 -14.81 -14.39
CA GLU A 531 -27.30 -15.48 -15.36
C GLU A 531 -28.11 -16.42 -16.26
N SER A 532 -27.90 -16.32 -17.58
CA SER A 532 -28.61 -17.09 -18.58
C SER A 532 -28.28 -18.59 -18.52
N PRO A 533 -29.08 -19.44 -19.18
CA PRO A 533 -28.59 -20.74 -19.63
C PRO A 533 -27.31 -20.59 -20.45
N ALA A 534 -26.47 -21.63 -20.45
CA ALA A 534 -25.18 -21.61 -21.11
C ALA A 534 -25.26 -22.00 -22.59
N SER A 535 -24.50 -21.29 -23.41
CA SER A 535 -24.22 -21.65 -24.81
C SER A 535 -22.93 -22.45 -24.86
N ALA A 536 -23.00 -23.70 -25.31
CA ALA A 536 -21.83 -24.56 -25.48
C ALA A 536 -21.10 -24.23 -26.78
N ILE A 537 -19.77 -24.11 -26.73
CA ILE A 537 -18.93 -23.98 -27.92
C ILE A 537 -18.42 -25.35 -28.31
N SER A 538 -18.64 -25.74 -29.57
CA SER A 538 -18.07 -26.99 -30.10
C SER A 538 -16.57 -26.85 -30.26
N LEU A 539 -15.81 -27.66 -29.53
CA LEU A 539 -14.36 -27.67 -29.57
C LEU A 539 -13.83 -28.86 -30.39
N PRO A 540 -12.83 -28.66 -31.26
CA PRO A 540 -12.10 -29.78 -31.85
C PRO A 540 -11.22 -30.47 -30.80
N ALA A 541 -10.79 -31.69 -31.08
CA ALA A 541 -9.69 -32.28 -30.32
C ALA A 541 -8.39 -31.52 -30.64
N PHE A 542 -7.82 -30.86 -29.63
CA PHE A 542 -6.55 -30.14 -29.79
C PHE A 542 -5.36 -31.11 -29.73
N SER A 543 -4.55 -31.16 -30.79
CA SER A 543 -3.28 -31.90 -30.78
C SER A 543 -2.29 -31.23 -29.83
N TYR A 544 -1.50 -32.02 -29.11
CA TYR A 544 -0.43 -31.51 -28.23
C TYR A 544 0.68 -30.77 -28.97
N ASP A 545 0.76 -30.87 -30.31
CA ASP A 545 1.63 -30.03 -31.14
C ASP A 545 1.26 -28.53 -31.06
N LEU A 546 0.05 -28.22 -30.61
CA LEU A 546 -0.43 -26.85 -30.37
C LEU A 546 -0.12 -26.36 -28.94
N ALA A 547 0.39 -27.23 -28.05
CA ALA A 547 0.73 -26.85 -26.69
C ALA A 547 2.00 -25.98 -26.68
N PRO A 548 2.12 -25.02 -25.75
CA PRO A 548 3.38 -24.31 -25.58
C PRO A 548 4.53 -25.30 -25.30
N PRO A 549 5.74 -25.09 -25.83
CA PRO A 549 6.85 -26.01 -25.60
C PRO A 549 7.05 -26.27 -24.09
N VAL A 550 7.15 -27.53 -23.65
CA VAL A 550 7.37 -27.87 -22.23
C VAL A 550 8.63 -27.19 -21.69
N ALA A 551 9.63 -27.01 -22.54
CA ALA A 551 10.83 -26.23 -22.23
C ALA A 551 10.52 -24.82 -21.71
N SER A 552 9.45 -24.17 -22.18
CA SER A 552 9.04 -22.82 -21.77
C SER A 552 8.36 -22.75 -20.39
N LEU A 553 7.97 -23.88 -19.81
CA LEU A 553 7.40 -23.94 -18.46
C LEU A 553 8.47 -23.98 -17.38
N PHE A 554 9.63 -24.51 -17.74
CA PHE A 554 10.83 -24.30 -16.97
C PHE A 554 11.34 -22.93 -17.41
N PRO A 555 11.69 -22.04 -16.48
CA PRO A 555 12.53 -20.94 -16.89
C PRO A 555 13.75 -21.57 -17.57
N GLU A 556 13.95 -21.28 -18.86
CA GLU A 556 15.32 -21.26 -19.38
C GLU A 556 16.13 -20.40 -18.40
N PRO A 557 17.43 -20.64 -18.19
CA PRO A 557 18.28 -19.60 -17.65
C PRO A 557 18.29 -18.45 -18.67
N GLU A 558 17.18 -17.74 -18.80
CA GLU A 558 17.14 -16.43 -19.38
C GLU A 558 17.97 -15.54 -18.46
N PRO A 559 18.78 -14.64 -19.05
CA PRO A 559 19.41 -13.61 -18.26
C PRO A 559 18.32 -12.95 -17.43
N ILE A 560 18.59 -12.74 -16.15
CA ILE A 560 17.68 -12.07 -15.23
C ILE A 560 17.49 -10.66 -15.77
N VAL A 561 16.50 -10.47 -16.63
CA VAL A 561 15.87 -9.19 -16.88
C VAL A 561 14.76 -9.14 -15.84
N GLU A 562 15.13 -8.72 -14.63
CA GLU A 562 14.16 -8.24 -13.66
C GLU A 562 13.28 -7.21 -14.39
N LYS A 563 12.02 -7.56 -14.65
CA LYS A 563 10.99 -6.56 -14.95
C LYS A 563 10.77 -5.77 -13.66
N VAL A 564 11.66 -4.80 -13.43
CA VAL A 564 11.37 -3.67 -12.56
C VAL A 564 10.15 -2.99 -13.16
N PRO A 565 9.07 -2.76 -12.39
CA PRO A 565 7.91 -2.05 -12.90
C PRO A 565 8.36 -0.70 -13.51
N GLU A 566 7.96 -0.43 -14.76
CA GLU A 566 8.33 0.78 -15.52
C GLU A 566 7.90 2.11 -14.86
N THR A 567 7.23 2.05 -13.72
CA THR A 567 6.53 3.16 -13.07
C THR A 567 7.43 4.06 -12.21
N ARG A 568 8.72 3.75 -12.05
CA ARG A 568 9.68 4.66 -11.38
C ARG A 568 11.01 4.71 -12.11
N ARG A 569 11.14 5.60 -13.09
CA ARG A 569 12.47 5.94 -13.65
C ARG A 569 13.26 6.71 -12.59
N ALA A 570 14.49 6.26 -12.30
CA ALA A 570 15.43 7.04 -11.51
C ALA A 570 15.65 8.42 -12.17
N ASN A 571 15.79 9.46 -11.36
CA ASN A 571 16.00 10.83 -11.85
C ASN A 571 17.45 11.09 -12.27
N ILE A 572 18.34 10.13 -12.05
CA ILE A 572 19.77 10.21 -12.32
C ILE A 572 20.25 8.93 -13.02
N GLN A 573 21.35 9.03 -13.74
CA GLN A 573 22.07 7.90 -14.32
C GLN A 573 23.38 7.69 -13.56
N LEU A 574 23.61 6.48 -13.07
CA LEU A 574 24.78 6.10 -12.25
C LEU A 574 26.05 5.95 -13.11
N GLY A 575 27.23 6.05 -12.48
CA GLY A 575 28.50 5.89 -13.19
C GLY A 575 28.63 4.56 -13.95
N VAL A 576 28.08 3.46 -13.42
CA VAL A 576 28.03 2.16 -14.11
C VAL A 576 27.17 2.19 -15.37
N GLU A 577 26.05 2.90 -15.35
CA GLU A 577 25.17 3.01 -16.50
C GLU A 577 25.80 3.91 -17.58
N VAL A 578 26.49 4.98 -17.18
CA VAL A 578 27.25 5.85 -18.09
C VAL A 578 28.45 5.10 -18.70
N LEU A 579 29.16 4.28 -17.92
CA LEU A 579 30.24 3.43 -18.43
C LEU A 579 29.74 2.53 -19.55
N LEU A 580 28.69 1.75 -19.27
CA LEU A 580 28.19 0.74 -20.20
C LEU A 580 27.55 1.33 -21.46
N SER A 581 26.91 2.50 -21.34
CA SER A 581 26.23 3.15 -22.46
C SER A 581 27.14 4.05 -23.31
N GLU A 582 28.15 4.70 -22.72
CA GLU A 582 28.87 5.79 -23.39
C GLU A 582 30.40 5.66 -23.35
N GLN A 583 30.97 4.89 -22.41
CA GLN A 583 32.42 4.84 -22.18
C GLN A 583 32.96 3.39 -22.12
N LEU A 584 32.32 2.47 -22.85
CA LEU A 584 32.65 1.05 -22.80
C LEU A 584 34.09 0.75 -23.25
N ASP A 585 34.69 1.61 -24.08
CA ASP A 585 36.08 1.49 -24.55
C ASP A 585 37.11 1.60 -23.41
N LEU A 586 36.73 2.10 -22.22
CA LEU A 586 37.59 2.08 -21.04
C LEU A 586 37.92 0.65 -20.59
N ILE A 587 37.03 -0.32 -20.86
CA ILE A 587 37.11 -1.70 -20.35
C ILE A 587 37.00 -2.78 -21.43
N ARG A 588 36.56 -2.43 -22.65
CA ARG A 588 36.41 -3.39 -23.75
C ARG A 588 37.75 -4.00 -24.14
N GLY A 589 37.81 -5.33 -24.22
CA GLY A 589 39.01 -6.09 -24.59
C GLY A 589 40.09 -6.13 -23.50
N LYS A 590 39.76 -5.72 -22.27
CA LYS A 590 40.67 -5.72 -21.12
C LYS A 590 40.23 -6.74 -20.07
N ARG A 591 41.18 -7.27 -19.30
CA ARG A 591 40.92 -8.03 -18.07
C ARG A 591 40.53 -7.05 -16.96
N VAL A 592 39.29 -7.10 -16.52
CA VAL A 592 38.69 -6.15 -15.59
C VAL A 592 38.72 -6.71 -14.18
N GLY A 593 39.32 -5.96 -13.25
CA GLY A 593 39.10 -6.14 -11.82
C GLY A 593 37.97 -5.24 -11.32
N LEU A 594 37.18 -5.69 -10.35
CA LEU A 594 36.10 -4.88 -9.76
C LEU A 594 36.14 -4.92 -8.23
N ILE A 595 36.29 -3.74 -7.61
CA ILE A 595 36.06 -3.52 -6.18
C ILE A 595 34.58 -3.17 -5.98
N THR A 596 33.84 -4.02 -5.27
CA THR A 596 32.38 -3.91 -5.19
C THR A 596 31.79 -4.57 -3.94
N ASN A 597 30.50 -4.36 -3.72
CA ASN A 597 29.68 -5.00 -2.69
C ASN A 597 28.20 -5.01 -3.13
N PRO A 598 27.24 -5.52 -2.33
CA PRO A 598 25.83 -5.60 -2.76
C PRO A 598 25.15 -4.27 -3.10
N SER A 599 25.67 -3.14 -2.62
CA SER A 599 25.07 -1.83 -2.91
C SER A 599 25.36 -1.34 -4.34
N ALA A 600 26.28 -1.99 -5.03
CA ALA A 600 26.69 -1.66 -6.37
C ALA A 600 25.72 -2.26 -7.39
N VAL A 601 24.55 -1.64 -7.54
CA VAL A 601 23.54 -2.00 -8.53
C VAL A 601 23.23 -0.84 -9.47
N ASP A 602 22.70 -1.12 -10.67
CA ASP A 602 22.13 -0.09 -11.56
C ASP A 602 20.76 0.41 -11.07
N GLY A 603 20.15 1.35 -11.80
CA GLY A 603 18.81 1.85 -11.49
C GLY A 603 17.70 0.80 -11.58
N GLN A 604 18.03 -0.43 -12.01
CA GLN A 604 17.13 -1.58 -12.12
C GLN A 604 17.52 -2.71 -11.16
N LEU A 605 18.34 -2.43 -10.14
CA LEU A 605 18.78 -3.38 -9.10
C LEU A 605 19.69 -4.52 -9.59
N ARG A 606 20.23 -4.44 -10.81
CA ARG A 606 21.19 -5.44 -11.31
C ARG A 606 22.59 -5.12 -10.78
N SER A 607 23.25 -6.12 -10.21
CA SER A 607 24.61 -6.00 -9.67
C SER A 607 25.61 -5.61 -10.76
N THR A 608 26.53 -4.70 -10.45
CA THR A 608 27.66 -4.35 -11.32
C THR A 608 28.53 -5.56 -11.66
N ILE A 609 28.62 -6.56 -10.77
CA ILE A 609 29.29 -7.83 -11.07
C ILE A 609 28.65 -8.49 -12.29
N ASP A 610 27.32 -8.61 -12.26
CA ASP A 610 26.57 -9.35 -13.26
C ASP A 610 26.50 -8.53 -14.56
N LEU A 611 26.33 -7.20 -14.47
CA LEU A 611 26.37 -6.29 -15.61
C LEU A 611 27.69 -6.39 -16.38
N LEU A 612 28.84 -6.39 -15.69
CA LEU A 612 30.14 -6.50 -16.35
C LEU A 612 30.37 -7.90 -16.92
N ALA A 613 30.01 -8.95 -16.19
CA ALA A 613 30.16 -10.34 -16.65
C ALA A 613 29.30 -10.64 -17.89
N GLU A 614 28.13 -10.02 -18.00
CA GLU A 614 27.19 -10.21 -19.11
C GLU A 614 27.47 -9.27 -20.30
N THR A 615 28.33 -8.25 -20.15
CA THR A 615 28.61 -7.28 -21.22
C THR A 615 29.56 -7.87 -22.29
N PRO A 616 29.14 -7.98 -23.56
CA PRO A 616 29.99 -8.53 -24.61
C PRO A 616 31.30 -7.77 -24.80
N GLY A 617 32.41 -8.51 -24.82
CA GLY A 617 33.75 -7.95 -25.00
C GLY A 617 34.37 -7.38 -23.72
N VAL A 618 33.78 -7.61 -22.56
CA VAL A 618 34.36 -7.34 -21.23
C VAL A 618 34.79 -8.68 -20.61
N ASP A 619 36.02 -8.76 -20.12
CA ASP A 619 36.54 -9.94 -19.41
C ASP A 619 36.64 -9.63 -17.92
N LEU A 620 35.62 -9.99 -17.13
CA LEU A 620 35.64 -9.78 -15.68
C LEU A 620 36.52 -10.85 -15.00
N ALA A 621 37.78 -10.49 -14.72
CA ALA A 621 38.82 -11.42 -14.32
C ALA A 621 39.01 -11.57 -12.80
N ALA A 622 38.63 -10.57 -12.00
CA ALA A 622 38.77 -10.62 -10.54
C ALA A 622 37.77 -9.73 -9.80
N LEU A 623 37.27 -10.21 -8.67
CA LEU A 623 36.42 -9.45 -7.75
C LEU A 623 37.18 -9.15 -6.45
N PHE A 624 36.98 -7.96 -5.91
CA PHE A 624 37.62 -7.50 -4.68
C PHE A 624 36.57 -7.02 -3.69
N GLY A 625 36.44 -7.73 -2.58
CA GLY A 625 35.48 -7.41 -1.52
C GLY A 625 36.11 -6.56 -0.42
N PRO A 626 35.51 -5.42 -0.04
CA PRO A 626 35.94 -4.67 1.15
C PRO A 626 35.39 -5.36 2.43
N GLU A 627 35.25 -4.60 3.51
CA GLU A 627 34.48 -5.02 4.69
C GLU A 627 33.08 -5.52 4.27
N HIS A 628 32.64 -6.66 4.82
CA HIS A 628 31.42 -7.42 4.42
C HIS A 628 31.47 -8.19 3.10
N GLY A 629 32.56 -8.10 2.32
CA GLY A 629 32.75 -8.86 1.08
C GLY A 629 31.84 -8.44 -0.09
N VAL A 630 31.96 -9.15 -1.22
CA VAL A 630 31.35 -8.76 -2.51
C VAL A 630 29.83 -9.03 -2.59
N ARG A 631 29.33 -10.08 -1.92
CA ARG A 631 27.90 -10.43 -1.87
C ARG A 631 27.25 -10.15 -0.50
N GLY A 632 27.98 -9.61 0.48
CA GLY A 632 27.43 -9.11 1.75
C GLY A 632 26.79 -10.15 2.66
N ALA A 633 27.16 -11.43 2.52
CA ALA A 633 26.52 -12.53 3.25
C ALA A 633 26.82 -12.55 4.76
N GLU A 634 27.89 -11.89 5.23
CA GLU A 634 28.34 -11.94 6.63
C GLU A 634 28.75 -10.56 7.17
N GLU A 635 28.64 -10.36 8.50
CA GLU A 635 29.08 -9.13 9.16
C GLU A 635 30.59 -9.16 9.46
N GLY A 636 31.34 -8.12 9.03
CA GLY A 636 32.75 -7.94 9.37
C GLY A 636 33.73 -8.53 8.34
N ARG A 637 34.75 -9.23 8.84
CA ARG A 637 35.90 -9.71 8.07
C ARG A 637 35.57 -11.01 7.36
N ILE A 638 35.49 -10.96 6.03
CA ILE A 638 35.37 -12.14 5.17
C ILE A 638 36.73 -12.37 4.51
N LEU A 639 37.34 -13.53 4.75
CA LEU A 639 38.64 -13.90 4.21
C LEU A 639 38.44 -14.83 3.02
N LEU A 640 38.50 -14.26 1.81
CA LEU A 640 38.55 -15.00 0.55
C LEU A 640 39.86 -14.66 -0.16
N GLU A 641 40.51 -15.67 -0.71
CA GLU A 641 41.77 -15.62 -1.41
C GLU A 641 41.68 -16.41 -2.75
N GLY A 642 40.68 -16.07 -3.56
CA GLY A 642 40.49 -16.60 -4.90
C GLY A 642 39.39 -17.64 -5.04
N GLU A 643 38.57 -17.86 -4.00
CA GLU A 643 37.34 -18.65 -4.11
C GLU A 643 36.40 -18.05 -5.17
N PRO A 644 35.71 -18.89 -5.96
CA PRO A 644 34.88 -18.41 -7.06
C PRO A 644 33.56 -17.80 -6.54
N ASP A 645 33.15 -16.68 -7.14
CA ASP A 645 31.80 -16.15 -6.98
C ASP A 645 30.78 -17.19 -7.47
N PRO A 646 29.76 -17.53 -6.66
CA PRO A 646 28.87 -18.66 -6.95
C PRO A 646 28.05 -18.50 -8.23
N ARG A 647 27.86 -17.27 -8.72
CA ARG A 647 27.12 -16.99 -9.95
C ARG A 647 28.03 -16.94 -11.18
N THR A 648 29.09 -16.16 -11.10
CA THR A 648 29.94 -15.85 -12.26
C THR A 648 31.17 -16.75 -12.39
N GLY A 649 31.55 -17.45 -11.32
CA GLY A 649 32.80 -18.22 -11.24
C GLY A 649 34.06 -17.37 -11.10
N VAL A 650 33.95 -16.03 -11.11
CA VAL A 650 35.08 -15.11 -11.04
C VAL A 650 35.74 -15.19 -9.65
N PRO A 651 37.08 -15.25 -9.55
CA PRO A 651 37.76 -15.35 -8.26
C PRO A 651 37.56 -14.09 -7.40
N VAL A 652 37.30 -14.28 -6.11
CA VAL A 652 37.05 -13.22 -5.13
C VAL A 652 38.23 -13.07 -4.16
N TYR A 653 38.71 -11.84 -3.97
CA TYR A 653 39.79 -11.48 -3.06
C TYR A 653 39.33 -10.49 -1.99
N SER A 654 39.72 -10.72 -0.74
CA SER A 654 39.41 -9.82 0.37
C SER A 654 40.40 -8.65 0.46
N LEU A 655 39.85 -7.43 0.58
CA LEU A 655 40.59 -6.19 0.89
C LEU A 655 40.35 -5.75 2.33
N TYR A 656 40.00 -6.67 3.23
CA TYR A 656 39.74 -6.37 4.63
C TYR A 656 40.30 -7.47 5.54
N GLY A 657 41.37 -7.16 6.27
CA GLY A 657 42.07 -8.13 7.12
C GLY A 657 43.56 -7.89 7.14
N ASP A 658 44.34 -8.82 6.56
CA ASP A 658 45.81 -8.78 6.56
C ASP A 658 46.38 -7.68 5.65
N GLY A 659 45.53 -7.05 4.84
CA GLY A 659 45.84 -5.86 4.05
C GLY A 659 44.55 -5.16 3.58
N TYR A 660 44.68 -3.88 3.21
CA TYR A 660 43.58 -3.06 2.69
C TYR A 660 43.74 -2.71 1.20
N ALA A 661 44.80 -3.21 0.57
CA ALA A 661 45.16 -2.97 -0.82
C ALA A 661 45.26 -4.31 -1.58
N PRO A 662 44.94 -4.34 -2.88
CA PRO A 662 45.21 -5.52 -3.71
C PRO A 662 46.70 -5.87 -3.70
N LYS A 663 47.02 -7.17 -3.60
CA LYS A 663 48.40 -7.66 -3.74
C LYS A 663 48.88 -7.52 -5.19
N ALA A 664 50.19 -7.38 -5.39
CA ALA A 664 50.79 -7.26 -6.73
C ALA A 664 50.41 -8.44 -7.64
N GLU A 665 50.47 -9.66 -7.10
CA GLU A 665 50.09 -10.90 -7.79
C GLU A 665 48.61 -10.96 -8.24
N TRP A 666 47.73 -10.19 -7.60
CA TRP A 666 46.32 -10.08 -8.03
C TRP A 666 46.17 -9.03 -9.13
N LEU A 667 46.95 -7.95 -9.07
CA LEU A 667 46.96 -6.89 -10.08
C LEU A 667 47.54 -7.38 -11.42
N GLU A 668 48.50 -8.32 -11.42
CA GLU A 668 49.02 -8.95 -12.64
C GLU A 668 47.95 -9.66 -13.50
N LYS A 669 46.81 -9.99 -12.89
CA LYS A 669 45.70 -10.69 -13.55
C LYS A 669 44.73 -9.76 -14.27
N ILE A 670 44.86 -8.46 -14.09
CA ILE A 670 43.94 -7.45 -14.63
C ILE A 670 44.71 -6.37 -15.40
N ASP A 671 44.03 -5.70 -16.32
CA ASP A 671 44.55 -4.56 -17.09
C ASP A 671 43.92 -3.24 -16.64
N VAL A 672 42.83 -3.28 -15.87
CA VAL A 672 42.13 -2.11 -15.32
C VAL A 672 41.39 -2.51 -14.05
N LEU A 673 41.39 -1.64 -13.03
CA LEU A 673 40.66 -1.85 -11.78
C LEU A 673 39.53 -0.85 -11.62
N LEU A 674 38.30 -1.34 -11.52
CA LEU A 674 37.09 -0.55 -11.31
C LEU A 674 36.77 -0.49 -9.82
N PHE A 675 36.22 0.64 -9.39
CA PHE A 675 35.62 0.80 -8.07
C PHE A 675 34.18 1.26 -8.21
N ASP A 676 33.25 0.46 -7.70
CA ASP A 676 31.83 0.76 -7.69
C ASP A 676 31.16 0.28 -6.40
N ILE A 677 30.91 1.22 -5.48
CA ILE A 677 30.31 0.98 -4.17
C ILE A 677 29.51 2.21 -3.72
N GLN A 678 28.30 2.01 -3.18
CA GLN A 678 27.52 3.10 -2.58
C GLN A 678 28.12 3.53 -1.23
N GLY A 679 28.44 4.82 -1.12
CA GLY A 679 28.85 5.45 0.14
C GLY A 679 27.68 5.95 0.99
N VAL A 680 27.97 6.39 2.22
CA VAL A 680 26.97 6.97 3.13
C VAL A 680 27.27 8.42 3.54
N GLY A 681 28.23 9.07 2.87
CA GLY A 681 28.59 10.47 3.13
C GLY A 681 29.32 10.74 4.44
N SER A 682 29.84 9.68 5.08
CA SER A 682 30.42 9.71 6.42
C SER A 682 31.91 9.35 6.45
N ALA A 683 32.71 10.04 7.26
CA ALA A 683 34.12 9.70 7.49
C ALA A 683 34.30 8.32 8.12
N TRP A 684 33.34 7.85 8.92
CA TRP A 684 33.40 6.55 9.61
C TRP A 684 33.33 5.34 8.67
N TYR A 685 32.79 5.53 7.46
CA TYR A 685 32.49 4.42 6.56
C TYR A 685 33.72 4.01 5.72
N THR A 686 34.12 2.76 5.75
CA THR A 686 35.49 2.35 5.37
C THR A 686 35.77 2.28 3.87
N PHE A 687 34.75 2.12 3.02
CA PHE A 687 34.91 1.80 1.60
C PHE A 687 35.74 2.81 0.78
N LYS A 688 35.61 4.11 1.06
CA LYS A 688 36.44 5.15 0.43
C LYS A 688 37.93 5.02 0.74
N TYR A 689 38.28 4.48 1.91
CA TYR A 689 39.68 4.24 2.24
C TYR A 689 40.21 3.02 1.50
N THR A 690 39.41 1.95 1.37
CA THR A 690 39.72 0.82 0.48
C THR A 690 40.00 1.30 -0.95
N MET A 691 39.16 2.19 -1.49
CA MET A 691 39.41 2.84 -2.78
C MET A 691 40.78 3.51 -2.83
N SER A 692 41.13 4.32 -1.83
CA SER A 692 42.42 5.02 -1.81
C SER A 692 43.64 4.09 -1.70
N TYR A 693 43.54 2.99 -0.95
CA TYR A 693 44.58 1.96 -0.90
C TYR A 693 44.75 1.24 -2.23
N ALA A 694 43.64 0.93 -2.91
CA ALA A 694 43.66 0.30 -4.21
C ALA A 694 44.21 1.23 -5.31
N MET A 695 43.83 2.51 -5.30
CA MET A 695 44.38 3.53 -6.20
C MET A 695 45.90 3.62 -6.09
N GLU A 696 46.44 3.67 -4.87
CA GLU A 696 47.88 3.72 -4.63
C GLU A 696 48.59 2.43 -5.06
N ALA A 697 47.97 1.27 -4.87
CA ALA A 697 48.51 -0.01 -5.34
C ALA A 697 48.53 -0.09 -6.88
N CYS A 698 47.47 0.37 -7.53
CA CYS A 698 47.37 0.47 -8.99
C CYS A 698 48.41 1.44 -9.58
N ALA A 699 48.63 2.59 -8.94
CA ALA A 699 49.68 3.53 -9.37
C ALA A 699 51.08 2.90 -9.35
N ARG A 700 51.38 2.08 -8.33
CA ARG A 700 52.67 1.36 -8.25
C ARG A 700 52.80 0.23 -9.27
N ALA A 701 51.68 -0.35 -9.69
CA ALA A 701 51.63 -1.48 -10.61
C ALA A 701 51.38 -1.06 -12.08
N ASP A 702 51.28 0.25 -12.34
CA ASP A 702 50.93 0.81 -13.66
C ASP A 702 49.59 0.26 -14.21
N ILE A 703 48.61 0.11 -13.32
CA ILE A 703 47.25 -0.34 -13.66
C ILE A 703 46.30 0.87 -13.63
N PRO A 704 45.61 1.18 -14.74
CA PRO A 704 44.57 2.21 -14.76
C PRO A 704 43.45 1.94 -13.73
N PHE A 705 43.00 3.00 -13.05
CA PHE A 705 41.97 2.93 -12.02
C PHE A 705 40.74 3.73 -12.42
N VAL A 706 39.56 3.09 -12.40
CA VAL A 706 38.30 3.70 -12.84
C VAL A 706 37.29 3.76 -11.69
N VAL A 707 36.81 4.94 -11.34
CA VAL A 707 35.74 5.12 -10.34
C VAL A 707 34.41 5.31 -11.05
N LEU A 708 33.46 4.41 -10.80
CA LEU A 708 32.08 4.54 -11.25
C LEU A 708 31.34 5.34 -10.19
N ASP A 709 31.11 6.63 -10.45
CA ASP A 709 30.68 7.52 -9.38
C ASP A 709 29.21 7.29 -8.98
N ARG A 710 28.93 7.53 -7.70
CA ARG A 710 27.62 7.31 -7.07
C ARG A 710 27.21 8.50 -6.18
N PRO A 711 25.90 8.70 -5.93
CA PRO A 711 25.42 9.81 -5.12
C PRO A 711 26.01 9.78 -3.72
N ASN A 712 26.35 10.94 -3.17
CA ASN A 712 26.42 11.08 -1.73
C ASN A 712 24.97 11.16 -1.21
N PRO A 713 24.47 10.19 -0.42
CA PRO A 713 23.06 10.15 -0.04
C PRO A 713 22.66 11.32 0.86
N LEU A 714 23.62 11.98 1.48
CA LEU A 714 23.43 13.14 2.36
C LEU A 714 23.57 14.47 1.61
N GLY A 715 23.60 14.44 0.28
CA GLY A 715 23.92 15.59 -0.55
C GLY A 715 25.40 15.96 -0.52
N GLY A 716 25.77 16.95 -1.33
CA GLY A 716 27.10 17.52 -1.44
C GLY A 716 27.30 18.87 -0.76
N GLU A 717 26.21 19.53 -0.32
CA GLU A 717 26.30 20.90 0.19
C GLU A 717 26.80 20.96 1.63
N VAL A 718 26.16 20.18 2.52
CA VAL A 718 26.42 20.21 3.96
C VAL A 718 27.69 19.44 4.31
N VAL A 719 28.57 20.07 5.08
CA VAL A 719 29.76 19.48 5.69
C VAL A 719 29.72 19.74 7.18
N GLU A 720 29.95 18.70 7.98
CA GLU A 720 29.95 18.77 9.44
C GLU A 720 31.26 18.17 9.96
N GLY A 721 32.01 18.96 10.72
CA GLY A 721 33.17 18.51 11.49
C GLY A 721 32.78 17.81 12.79
N PRO A 722 33.75 17.34 13.60
CA PRO A 722 35.19 17.53 13.44
C PRO A 722 35.78 16.60 12.37
N TYR A 723 37.10 16.66 12.17
CA TYR A 723 37.80 15.62 11.41
C TYR A 723 37.86 14.30 12.16
N LEU A 724 37.73 13.21 11.40
CA LEU A 724 38.11 11.89 11.86
C LEU A 724 39.63 11.72 11.82
N ASN A 725 40.22 11.23 12.92
CA ASN A 725 41.65 10.94 13.04
C ASN A 725 41.87 9.71 13.93
N LEU A 726 41.85 8.50 13.36
CA LEU A 726 41.87 7.25 14.14
C LEU A 726 42.98 6.25 13.78
N GLY A 727 43.88 6.57 12.84
CA GLY A 727 44.91 5.62 12.38
C GLY A 727 44.32 4.34 11.76
N SER A 728 45.17 3.41 11.30
CA SER A 728 44.75 2.19 10.58
C SER A 728 44.07 2.50 9.23
N ILE A 729 42.93 1.86 8.91
CA ILE A 729 42.20 2.02 7.64
C ILE A 729 41.75 3.47 7.39
N PHE A 730 41.58 4.29 8.44
CA PHE A 730 41.16 5.70 8.35
C PHE A 730 42.33 6.63 7.97
N ARG A 731 43.01 6.33 6.86
CA ARG A 731 44.28 6.97 6.48
C ARG A 731 44.17 8.44 6.07
N HIS A 732 42.97 8.92 5.72
CA HIS A 732 42.73 10.31 5.31
C HIS A 732 41.85 11.05 6.31
N ARG A 733 42.26 12.27 6.66
CA ARG A 733 41.49 13.17 7.53
C ARG A 733 40.30 13.72 6.75
N LEU A 734 39.09 13.28 7.12
CA LEU A 734 37.84 13.80 6.55
C LEU A 734 36.91 14.33 7.65
N PRO A 735 36.13 15.39 7.39
CA PRO A 735 35.00 15.78 8.23
C PRO A 735 34.02 14.62 8.41
N LEU A 736 33.41 14.48 9.59
CA LEU A 736 32.46 13.40 9.87
C LEU A 736 31.37 13.29 8.79
N ARG A 737 30.82 14.42 8.35
CA ARG A 737 30.02 14.51 7.11
C ARG A 737 30.81 15.32 6.10
N HIS A 738 31.32 14.67 5.06
CA HIS A 738 32.27 15.30 4.13
C HIS A 738 31.63 15.92 2.88
N GLY A 739 30.38 15.54 2.55
CA GLY A 739 29.63 16.12 1.43
C GLY A 739 30.34 16.00 0.08
N MET A 740 31.01 14.89 -0.20
CA MET A 740 31.66 14.62 -1.49
C MET A 740 31.26 13.23 -1.99
N THR A 741 31.20 13.05 -3.32
CA THR A 741 31.07 11.70 -3.90
C THR A 741 32.40 10.95 -3.82
N TYR A 742 32.40 9.65 -4.11
CA TYR A 742 33.64 8.88 -4.13
C TYR A 742 34.53 9.25 -5.33
N GLY A 743 33.95 9.62 -6.48
CA GLY A 743 34.68 10.19 -7.61
C GLY A 743 35.38 11.50 -7.26
N GLU A 744 34.70 12.42 -6.57
CA GLU A 744 35.28 13.68 -6.10
C GLU A 744 36.44 13.44 -5.11
N LEU A 745 36.27 12.49 -4.17
CA LEU A 745 37.32 12.11 -3.21
C LEU A 745 38.52 11.44 -3.89
N ALA A 746 38.29 10.58 -4.88
CA ALA A 746 39.36 9.94 -5.64
C ALA A 746 40.23 10.99 -6.35
N ARG A 747 39.61 11.96 -7.03
CA ARG A 747 40.34 13.06 -7.68
C ARG A 747 41.14 13.88 -6.69
N MET A 748 40.52 14.24 -5.57
CA MET A 748 41.17 15.00 -4.50
C MET A 748 42.41 14.25 -4.00
N TRP A 749 42.27 12.99 -3.58
CA TRP A 749 43.39 12.25 -3.00
C TRP A 749 44.46 11.86 -4.01
N ASN A 750 44.11 11.60 -5.27
CA ASN A 750 45.13 11.34 -6.29
C ASN A 750 46.11 12.52 -6.43
N GLU A 751 45.60 13.76 -6.33
CA GLU A 751 46.42 14.97 -6.36
C GLU A 751 47.07 15.28 -5.00
N THR A 752 46.29 15.35 -3.92
CA THR A 752 46.79 15.85 -2.62
C THR A 752 47.74 14.89 -1.93
N GLU A 753 47.55 13.59 -2.12
CA GLU A 753 48.42 12.55 -1.54
C GLU A 753 49.52 12.11 -2.51
N GLY A 754 49.48 12.59 -3.76
CA GLY A 754 50.50 12.30 -4.77
C GLY A 754 50.58 10.82 -5.17
N PHE A 755 49.44 10.12 -5.24
CA PHE A 755 49.43 8.70 -5.64
C PHE A 755 49.96 8.49 -7.05
N GLY A 756 49.67 9.41 -7.98
CA GLY A 756 50.09 9.30 -9.38
C GLY A 756 49.36 8.20 -10.16
N ALA A 757 48.15 7.80 -9.73
CA ALA A 757 47.36 6.81 -10.45
C ALA A 757 46.85 7.38 -11.78
N GLU A 758 46.83 6.56 -12.84
CA GLU A 758 46.05 6.83 -14.05
C GLU A 758 44.56 6.69 -13.74
N LEU A 759 43.99 7.76 -13.15
CA LEU A 759 42.63 7.80 -12.64
C LEU A 759 41.66 8.32 -13.71
N THR A 760 40.63 7.52 -13.99
CA THR A 760 39.42 7.97 -14.69
C THR A 760 38.23 7.94 -13.72
N VAL A 761 37.44 9.01 -13.67
CA VAL A 761 36.16 9.02 -12.97
C VAL A 761 35.05 9.09 -14.00
N VAL A 762 34.13 8.13 -13.97
CA VAL A 762 32.93 8.14 -14.79
C VAL A 762 31.82 8.85 -14.01
N PRO A 763 31.48 10.11 -14.35
CA PRO A 763 30.54 10.90 -13.57
C PRO A 763 29.10 10.40 -13.78
N MET A 764 28.26 10.60 -12.77
CA MET A 764 26.81 10.45 -12.91
C MET A 764 26.22 11.52 -13.83
N LYS A 765 25.02 11.27 -14.36
CA LYS A 765 24.20 12.30 -15.00
C LYS A 765 22.96 12.60 -14.17
N GLY A 766 22.59 13.88 -14.09
CA GLY A 766 21.37 14.33 -13.40
C GLY A 766 21.51 14.57 -11.89
N TRP A 767 22.50 13.98 -11.21
CA TRP A 767 22.73 14.24 -9.79
C TRP A 767 23.18 15.68 -9.56
N LYS A 768 22.56 16.33 -8.58
CA LYS A 768 22.88 17.69 -8.11
C LYS A 768 23.28 17.65 -6.65
N ARG A 769 24.13 18.58 -6.23
CA ARG A 769 24.66 18.57 -4.85
C ARG A 769 23.58 18.73 -3.78
N ASN A 770 22.47 19.39 -4.10
CA ASN A 770 21.37 19.58 -3.16
C ASN A 770 20.47 18.33 -3.02
N MET A 771 20.63 17.31 -3.87
CA MET A 771 19.81 16.10 -3.80
C MET A 771 20.23 15.20 -2.65
N LEU A 772 19.28 14.88 -1.78
CA LEU A 772 19.32 13.75 -0.87
C LEU A 772 18.88 12.46 -1.57
N TRP A 773 19.13 11.31 -0.94
CA TRP A 773 18.87 10.00 -1.56
C TRP A 773 17.46 9.84 -2.13
N HIS A 774 16.42 10.22 -1.38
CA HIS A 774 15.03 10.05 -1.78
C HIS A 774 14.65 10.84 -3.04
N GLU A 775 15.39 11.91 -3.37
CA GLU A 775 15.19 12.74 -4.55
C GLU A 775 15.83 12.14 -5.81
N THR A 776 16.78 11.21 -5.65
CA THR A 776 17.44 10.51 -6.78
C THR A 776 16.51 9.54 -7.49
N GLY A 777 15.45 9.06 -6.81
CA GLY A 777 14.56 8.02 -7.31
C GLY A 777 15.14 6.60 -7.22
N LEU A 778 16.36 6.42 -6.71
CA LEU A 778 16.99 5.10 -6.53
C LEU A 778 16.48 4.38 -5.28
N PHE A 779 16.43 3.05 -5.32
CA PHE A 779 16.18 2.23 -4.15
C PHE A 779 17.39 2.16 -3.23
N TRP A 780 17.19 2.25 -1.93
CA TRP A 780 18.26 2.05 -0.94
C TRP A 780 18.61 0.57 -0.82
N VAL A 781 19.73 0.15 -1.43
CA VAL A 781 20.32 -1.18 -1.20
C VAL A 781 21.35 -1.04 -0.07
N MET A 782 21.12 -1.74 1.03
CA MET A 782 21.92 -1.57 2.24
C MET A 782 23.42 -1.86 1.98
N PRO A 783 24.33 -0.88 2.17
CA PRO A 783 25.75 -1.08 1.92
C PRO A 783 26.47 -1.87 3.03
N SER A 784 25.80 -2.10 4.17
CA SER A 784 26.23 -3.01 5.24
C SER A 784 25.02 -3.45 6.09
N PRO A 785 25.11 -4.53 6.89
CA PRO A 785 23.97 -5.08 7.63
C PRO A 785 23.29 -4.10 8.59
N ASN A 786 24.05 -3.18 9.20
CA ASN A 786 23.54 -2.18 10.14
C ASN A 786 23.25 -0.82 9.48
N MET A 787 23.26 -0.76 8.15
CA MET A 787 22.95 0.42 7.34
C MET A 787 21.69 0.16 6.50
N GLY A 788 20.64 -0.33 7.16
CA GLY A 788 19.44 -0.86 6.50
C GLY A 788 18.55 0.16 5.82
N THR A 789 18.63 1.46 6.21
CA THR A 789 17.73 2.51 5.70
C THR A 789 18.46 3.80 5.38
N PHE A 790 17.86 4.63 4.53
CA PHE A 790 18.36 5.98 4.24
C PHE A 790 18.37 6.84 5.51
N GLU A 791 17.36 6.70 6.37
CA GLU A 791 17.24 7.37 7.66
C GLU A 791 18.43 7.06 8.56
N THR A 792 18.88 5.80 8.59
CA THR A 792 20.11 5.40 9.27
C THR A 792 21.31 6.17 8.72
N ALA A 793 21.44 6.29 7.39
CA ALA A 793 22.54 7.05 6.77
C ALA A 793 22.52 8.53 7.16
N VAL A 794 21.34 9.15 7.28
CA VAL A 794 21.16 10.56 7.70
C VAL A 794 21.71 10.80 9.10
N VAL A 795 21.44 9.90 10.05
CA VAL A 795 21.90 10.06 11.44
C VAL A 795 23.34 9.59 11.68
N TYR A 796 23.84 8.68 10.83
CA TYR A 796 25.08 7.95 11.03
C TYR A 796 26.35 8.81 11.28
N PRO A 797 26.61 9.93 10.55
CA PRO A 797 27.86 10.67 10.75
C PRO A 797 28.06 11.15 12.19
N GLY A 798 26.98 11.53 12.88
CA GLY A 798 27.01 11.87 14.29
C GLY A 798 26.78 10.67 15.21
N GLN A 799 25.83 9.80 14.91
CA GLN A 799 25.50 8.66 15.76
C GLN A 799 26.63 7.63 15.87
N CYS A 800 27.54 7.58 14.90
CA CYS A 800 28.73 6.72 15.00
C CYS A 800 29.69 7.16 16.12
N LEU A 801 29.58 8.38 16.67
CA LEU A 801 30.33 8.80 17.85
C LEU A 801 30.03 7.90 19.06
N PHE A 802 28.80 7.39 19.18
CA PHE A 802 28.41 6.52 20.28
C PHE A 802 29.16 5.18 20.26
N GLU A 803 29.61 4.68 19.09
CA GLU A 803 30.46 3.47 19.00
C GLU A 803 31.71 3.57 19.87
N ARG A 804 32.22 4.80 20.06
CA ARG A 804 33.41 5.07 20.87
C ARG A 804 33.14 5.26 22.36
N THR A 805 31.92 5.00 22.83
CA THR A 805 31.49 5.16 24.22
C THR A 805 30.92 3.88 24.83
N ASN A 806 30.59 3.90 26.13
CA ASN A 806 29.83 2.84 26.79
C ASN A 806 28.29 2.98 26.65
N LEU A 807 27.79 3.86 25.78
CA LEU A 807 26.37 3.94 25.42
C LEU A 807 26.08 3.01 24.23
N SER A 808 24.89 2.43 24.17
CA SER A 808 24.41 1.75 22.97
C SER A 808 24.10 2.74 21.86
N GLU A 809 24.50 2.41 20.65
CA GLU A 809 24.13 3.04 19.38
C GLU A 809 23.00 2.27 18.67
N GLY A 810 22.29 1.37 19.37
CA GLY A 810 21.14 0.66 18.83
C GLY A 810 21.46 -0.57 17.98
N ARG A 811 22.74 -0.88 17.72
CA ARG A 811 23.12 -2.18 17.13
C ARG A 811 22.65 -3.34 18.03
N GLY A 812 22.21 -4.43 17.42
CA GLY A 812 21.51 -5.53 18.12
C GLY A 812 20.00 -5.30 18.29
N THR A 813 19.47 -4.24 17.69
CA THR A 813 18.03 -3.98 17.55
C THR A 813 17.66 -3.91 16.07
N THR A 814 16.37 -3.71 15.76
CA THR A 814 15.88 -3.46 14.39
C THR A 814 16.08 -2.02 13.92
N LYS A 815 16.64 -1.13 14.75
CA LYS A 815 16.82 0.31 14.46
C LYS A 815 18.23 0.79 14.85
N PRO A 816 19.31 0.23 14.25
CA PRO A 816 20.67 0.68 14.53
C PRO A 816 20.82 2.17 14.21
N PHE A 817 21.57 2.87 15.07
CA PHE A 817 21.84 4.32 15.08
C PHE A 817 20.65 5.26 15.27
N LEU A 818 19.41 4.79 15.04
CA LEU A 818 18.19 5.56 15.35
C LEU A 818 17.81 5.42 16.82
N LEU A 819 18.26 4.35 17.49
CA LEU A 819 18.18 4.18 18.93
C LEU A 819 19.55 4.42 19.57
N THR A 820 19.57 5.13 20.68
CA THR A 820 20.77 5.24 21.53
C THR A 820 20.37 5.29 22.99
N GLY A 821 21.21 4.82 23.91
CA GLY A 821 20.87 4.76 25.34
C GLY A 821 21.81 3.89 26.17
N ALA A 822 21.54 3.80 27.47
CA ALA A 822 22.21 2.85 28.37
C ALA A 822 21.33 2.52 29.58
N SER A 823 21.73 1.51 30.36
CA SER A 823 20.97 1.03 31.53
C SER A 823 20.84 2.07 32.65
N TRP A 824 21.67 3.12 32.65
CA TRP A 824 21.69 4.20 33.63
C TRP A 824 21.10 5.54 33.13
N ILE A 825 20.44 5.56 31.97
CA ILE A 825 19.83 6.78 31.40
C ILE A 825 18.33 6.82 31.70
N ASP A 826 17.85 7.96 32.23
CA ASP A 826 16.43 8.26 32.33
C ASP A 826 15.88 8.71 30.96
N ALA A 827 15.18 7.79 30.28
CA ALA A 827 14.66 7.97 28.93
C ALA A 827 13.73 9.19 28.80
N GLU A 828 12.85 9.38 29.78
CA GLU A 828 11.86 10.47 29.77
C GLU A 828 12.53 11.83 29.92
N LYS A 829 13.46 11.96 30.89
CA LYS A 829 14.20 13.21 31.08
C LYS A 829 15.05 13.55 29.86
N ALA A 830 15.70 12.55 29.26
CA ALA A 830 16.52 12.77 28.07
C ALA A 830 15.68 13.24 26.87
N ALA A 831 14.54 12.58 26.61
CA ALA A 831 13.64 12.98 25.54
C ALA A 831 13.03 14.37 25.76
N GLN A 832 12.61 14.68 26.99
CA GLN A 832 12.05 15.98 27.36
C GLN A 832 13.07 17.11 27.16
N ASP A 833 14.31 16.91 27.64
CA ASP A 833 15.38 17.89 27.47
C ASP A 833 15.72 18.08 25.99
N LEU A 834 15.86 17.02 25.21
CA LEU A 834 16.14 17.11 23.77
C LEU A 834 15.03 17.81 22.98
N ASN A 835 13.76 17.48 23.25
CA ASN A 835 12.63 18.13 22.59
C ASN A 835 12.51 19.61 22.96
N SER A 836 12.92 20.01 24.18
CA SER A 836 12.94 21.42 24.59
C SER A 836 13.95 22.28 23.81
N ARG A 837 14.96 21.65 23.19
CA ARG A 837 16.01 22.31 22.39
C ARG A 837 15.55 22.64 20.95
N ASN A 838 14.40 22.14 20.51
CA ASN A 838 13.85 22.36 19.16
C ASN A 838 14.86 22.06 18.03
N ILE A 839 15.56 20.92 18.13
CA ILE A 839 16.58 20.52 17.15
C ILE A 839 15.94 20.33 15.77
N PRO A 840 16.40 21.04 14.72
CA PRO A 840 15.80 20.95 13.39
C PRO A 840 15.87 19.53 12.80
N GLY A 841 14.78 19.11 12.16
CA GLY A 841 14.70 17.85 11.42
C GLY A 841 14.53 16.58 12.26
N ALA A 842 14.36 16.69 13.59
CA ALA A 842 14.11 15.53 14.44
C ALA A 842 13.19 15.84 15.63
N VAL A 843 12.47 14.81 16.08
CA VAL A 843 11.79 14.74 17.38
C VAL A 843 12.30 13.51 18.13
N PHE A 844 12.42 13.60 19.44
CA PHE A 844 12.98 12.52 20.26
C PHE A 844 11.88 11.84 21.06
N ARG A 845 11.74 10.53 20.89
CA ARG A 845 10.80 9.72 21.67
C ARG A 845 11.58 9.00 22.78
N PRO A 846 11.11 8.97 24.04
CA PRO A 846 11.71 8.12 25.06
C PRO A 846 11.64 6.66 24.61
N ALA A 847 12.75 5.93 24.74
CA ALA A 847 12.89 4.57 24.26
C ALA A 847 13.49 3.65 25.32
N TYR A 848 12.95 2.44 25.39
CA TYR A 848 13.47 1.34 26.20
C TYR A 848 13.74 0.17 25.26
N PHE A 849 14.97 -0.35 25.26
CA PHE A 849 15.37 -1.38 24.31
C PHE A 849 16.50 -2.25 24.86
N ILE A 850 16.62 -3.47 24.34
CA ILE A 850 17.70 -4.41 24.66
C ILE A 850 18.51 -4.64 23.37
N PRO A 851 19.77 -4.21 23.29
CA PRO A 851 20.64 -4.54 22.16
C PRO A 851 21.10 -5.99 22.26
N ASN A 852 20.48 -6.87 21.47
CA ASN A 852 20.79 -8.30 21.44
C ASN A 852 22.06 -8.53 20.63
N ILE A 853 23.15 -8.87 21.31
CA ILE A 853 24.46 -9.14 20.72
C ILE A 853 24.95 -10.49 21.24
N ASP A 854 25.58 -11.29 20.39
CA ASP A 854 26.20 -12.55 20.77
C ASP A 854 27.10 -12.37 22.01
N PRO A 855 26.82 -13.06 23.15
CA PRO A 855 27.64 -12.99 24.35
C PRO A 855 29.12 -13.37 24.13
N ALA A 856 29.46 -14.09 23.06
CA ALA A 856 30.83 -14.43 22.71
C ALA A 856 31.63 -13.25 22.12
N ARG A 857 30.98 -12.17 21.68
CA ARG A 857 31.64 -11.00 21.11
C ARG A 857 32.38 -10.22 22.20
N ALA A 858 33.63 -9.82 21.93
CA ALA A 858 34.40 -9.02 22.86
C ALA A 858 33.72 -7.66 23.11
N ASN A 859 33.51 -7.30 24.39
CA ASN A 859 32.92 -6.03 24.81
C ASN A 859 33.92 -5.14 25.57
N PRO A 860 35.00 -4.66 24.91
CA PRO A 860 36.08 -3.94 25.59
C PRO A 860 35.67 -2.58 26.16
N ARG A 861 34.50 -2.05 25.76
CA ARG A 861 34.00 -0.72 26.17
C ARG A 861 32.83 -0.80 27.17
N GLY A 862 32.47 -2.00 27.63
CA GLY A 862 31.35 -2.18 28.56
C GLY A 862 30.03 -1.63 28.02
N LYS A 863 29.77 -1.83 26.72
CA LYS A 863 28.46 -1.53 26.11
C LYS A 863 27.37 -2.32 26.84
N PRO A 864 26.14 -1.78 26.99
CA PRO A 864 25.04 -2.45 27.69
C PRO A 864 24.40 -3.54 26.82
N TRP A 865 25.21 -4.46 26.28
CA TRP A 865 24.76 -5.57 25.46
C TRP A 865 23.95 -6.55 26.29
N ASN A 866 22.79 -6.95 25.76
CA ASN A 866 21.84 -7.83 26.44
C ASN A 866 21.28 -7.26 27.77
N GLU A 867 21.37 -5.94 27.96
CA GLU A 867 20.81 -5.22 29.10
C GLU A 867 19.69 -4.26 28.66
N LEU A 868 18.70 -4.02 29.53
CA LEU A 868 17.68 -3.01 29.28
C LEU A 868 18.31 -1.61 29.33
N CYS A 869 18.26 -0.93 28.18
CA CYS A 869 18.68 0.46 28.05
C CYS A 869 17.47 1.39 28.12
N GLY A 870 17.59 2.50 28.85
CA GLY A 870 16.79 3.70 28.64
C GLY A 870 17.52 4.68 27.73
N GLY A 871 16.78 5.47 26.95
CA GLY A 871 17.37 6.46 26.05
C GLY A 871 16.32 7.08 25.14
N VAL A 872 16.72 7.43 23.91
CA VAL A 872 15.84 8.03 22.92
C VAL A 872 15.89 7.31 21.58
N GLU A 873 14.75 7.35 20.90
CA GLU A 873 14.64 7.11 19.47
C GLU A 873 14.60 8.45 18.73
N ILE A 874 15.42 8.58 17.69
CA ILE A 874 15.42 9.74 16.79
C ILE A 874 14.34 9.55 15.74
N MET A 875 13.27 10.33 15.83
CA MET A 875 12.24 10.39 14.80
C MET A 875 12.63 11.51 13.81
N LEU A 876 13.21 11.15 12.67
CA LEU A 876 13.53 12.12 11.62
C LEU A 876 12.22 12.69 11.04
N THR A 877 12.11 14.02 11.06
CA THR A 877 10.96 14.77 10.51
C THR A 877 11.32 15.51 9.24
N ASP A 878 12.58 15.93 9.10
CA ASP A 878 13.12 16.58 7.90
C ASP A 878 14.62 16.27 7.76
N PRO A 879 15.00 15.31 6.89
CA PRO A 879 16.39 14.96 6.65
C PRO A 879 17.27 16.11 6.12
N ALA A 880 16.71 17.09 5.40
CA ALA A 880 17.46 18.21 4.84
C ALA A 880 17.85 19.23 5.91
N ALA A 881 16.96 19.47 6.87
CA ALA A 881 17.22 20.31 8.04
C ALA A 881 18.15 19.64 9.07
N TYR A 882 18.20 18.31 9.12
CA TYR A 882 18.95 17.57 10.13
C TYR A 882 20.48 17.81 10.08
N ARG A 883 21.10 18.01 11.24
CA ARG A 883 22.54 18.23 11.42
C ARG A 883 23.12 17.16 12.33
N SER A 884 23.60 16.09 11.71
CA SER A 884 23.95 14.83 12.35
C SER A 884 24.93 14.96 13.51
N VAL A 885 26.00 15.76 13.35
CA VAL A 885 27.01 15.89 14.39
C VAL A 885 26.52 16.75 15.54
N ALA A 886 25.88 17.89 15.22
CA ALA A 886 25.28 18.77 16.23
C ALA A 886 24.25 18.02 17.09
N THR A 887 23.35 17.26 16.44
CA THR A 887 22.35 16.45 17.16
C THR A 887 22.99 15.40 18.06
N ALA A 888 24.04 14.71 17.62
CA ALA A 888 24.75 13.73 18.46
C ALA A 888 25.36 14.38 19.71
N LEU A 889 25.96 15.58 19.58
CA LEU A 889 26.49 16.33 20.73
C LEU A 889 25.38 16.76 21.70
N HIS A 890 24.21 17.17 21.19
CA HIS A 890 23.07 17.45 22.06
C HIS A 890 22.58 16.20 22.81
N ILE A 891 22.56 15.02 22.16
CA ILE A 891 22.19 13.76 22.81
C ILE A 891 23.19 13.40 23.90
N PHE A 892 24.49 13.54 23.66
CA PHE A 892 25.51 13.33 24.70
C PHE A 892 25.30 14.25 25.91
N ASP A 893 25.04 15.54 25.67
CA ASP A 893 24.79 16.48 26.76
C ASP A 893 23.47 16.18 27.50
N ALA A 894 22.41 15.77 26.80
CA ALA A 894 21.16 15.34 27.41
C ALA A 894 21.36 14.09 28.29
N TYR A 895 22.13 13.11 27.83
CA TYR A 895 22.44 11.89 28.60
C TYR A 895 23.32 12.17 29.81
N ARG A 896 24.24 13.13 29.71
CA ARG A 896 25.02 13.62 30.87
C ARG A 896 24.11 14.22 31.95
N LYS A 897 23.01 14.88 31.57
CA LYS A 897 22.03 15.48 32.50
C LYS A 897 21.00 14.47 33.03
N ALA A 898 20.60 13.51 32.20
CA ALA A 898 19.55 12.55 32.51
C ALA A 898 20.05 11.24 33.14
N GLY A 899 21.36 10.96 33.09
CA GLY A 899 21.97 9.74 33.61
C GLY A 899 22.59 9.89 34.99
N SER A 900 22.68 8.77 35.72
CA SER A 900 23.43 8.66 36.98
C SER A 900 24.76 7.91 36.86
N GLY A 901 25.02 7.28 35.71
CA GLY A 901 26.24 6.53 35.43
C GLY A 901 27.38 7.38 34.85
N THR A 902 28.60 6.86 34.92
CA THR A 902 29.79 7.51 34.34
C THR A 902 29.92 7.15 32.87
N LEU A 903 29.84 8.15 31.98
CA LEU A 903 30.13 8.00 30.56
C LEU A 903 31.62 7.66 30.39
N GLN A 904 31.91 6.56 29.68
CA GLN A 904 33.26 6.21 29.24
C GLN A 904 33.37 6.48 27.74
N TRP A 905 34.51 7.00 27.30
CA TRP A 905 34.75 7.30 25.89
C TRP A 905 36.20 7.04 25.50
N ALA A 906 36.42 6.83 24.21
CA ALA A 906 37.73 6.95 23.57
C ALA A 906 37.65 8.07 22.52
N PRO A 907 38.79 8.59 22.00
CA PRO A 907 38.81 9.62 20.96
C PRO A 907 37.76 9.36 19.85
N PRO A 908 37.06 10.40 19.39
CA PRO A 908 37.62 11.72 19.05
C PRO A 908 37.55 12.82 20.14
N GLU A 909 38.46 13.80 20.01
CA GLU A 909 38.68 14.95 20.92
C GLU A 909 37.43 15.79 21.22
N VAL A 910 36.46 15.84 20.31
CA VAL A 910 35.19 16.56 20.52
C VAL A 910 34.39 16.01 21.69
N ILE A 911 34.38 14.68 21.88
CA ILE A 911 33.71 14.04 23.01
C ILE A 911 34.41 14.43 24.31
N ARG A 912 35.76 14.46 24.30
CA ARG A 912 36.56 14.88 25.45
C ARG A 912 36.26 16.34 25.84
N ARG A 913 36.24 17.26 24.87
CA ARG A 913 35.92 18.68 25.11
C ARG A 913 34.54 18.88 25.73
N LEU A 914 33.52 18.13 25.26
CA LEU A 914 32.17 18.18 25.81
C LEU A 914 32.10 17.69 27.26
N LEU A 915 32.90 16.68 27.62
CA LEU A 915 32.80 16.01 28.91
C LEU A 915 33.72 16.56 29.99
N GLU A 916 34.91 17.05 29.62
CA GLU A 916 35.93 17.49 30.59
C GLU A 916 35.93 18.99 30.86
N ARG A 917 35.29 19.82 30.03
CA ARG A 917 35.23 21.28 30.23
C ARG A 917 33.89 21.69 30.86
N PRO A 918 33.86 22.11 32.14
CA PRO A 918 32.62 22.54 32.78
C PRO A 918 32.04 23.76 32.09
N GLY A 919 30.74 23.74 31.77
CA GLY A 919 30.01 24.89 31.26
C GLY A 919 30.13 25.18 29.76
N VAL A 920 30.78 24.30 28.98
CA VAL A 920 30.82 24.44 27.52
C VAL A 920 29.44 24.19 26.93
N MET A 921 28.98 25.14 26.10
CA MET A 921 27.71 25.03 25.37
C MET A 921 27.90 24.16 24.12
N VAL A 922 26.88 23.37 23.76
CA VAL A 922 26.95 22.49 22.57
C VAL A 922 27.15 23.32 21.30
N GLU A 923 26.56 24.50 21.25
CA GLU A 923 26.64 25.44 20.13
C GLU A 923 28.08 25.91 19.90
N GLU A 924 28.85 26.18 20.95
CA GLU A 924 30.26 26.56 20.87
C GLU A 924 31.10 25.43 20.26
N LEU A 925 30.82 24.18 20.66
CA LEU A 925 31.51 23.01 20.10
C LEU A 925 31.17 22.78 18.63
N VAL A 926 29.90 22.98 18.24
CA VAL A 926 29.46 22.88 16.84
C VAL A 926 30.17 23.93 15.99
N GLU A 927 30.27 25.17 16.48
CA GLU A 927 31.03 26.23 15.79
C GLU A 927 32.52 25.90 15.66
N ASP A 928 33.16 25.39 16.72
CA ASP A 928 34.56 24.96 16.68
C ASP A 928 34.79 23.82 15.68
N CYS A 929 33.91 22.82 15.68
CA CYS A 929 33.94 21.74 14.71
C CYS A 929 33.78 22.25 13.27
N GLN A 930 32.97 23.29 13.06
CA GLN A 930 32.79 23.89 11.75
C GLN A 930 34.01 24.69 11.30
N LYS A 931 34.65 25.45 12.20
CA LYS A 931 35.91 26.17 11.93
C LYS A 931 37.03 25.22 11.53
N GLU A 932 37.12 24.05 12.17
CA GLU A 932 38.13 23.04 11.85
C GLU A 932 38.09 22.64 10.38
N VAL A 933 36.89 22.50 9.78
CA VAL A 933 36.73 21.94 8.43
C VAL A 933 36.80 22.97 7.30
N GLU A 934 36.98 24.27 7.60
CA GLU A 934 37.14 25.33 6.58
C GLU A 934 38.29 25.05 5.60
N GLY A 935 39.39 24.48 6.10
CA GLY A 935 40.51 24.09 5.25
C GLY A 935 40.11 23.05 4.20
N PHE A 936 39.34 22.04 4.60
CA PHE A 936 38.78 21.06 3.68
C PHE A 936 37.78 21.67 2.71
N MET A 937 36.93 22.61 3.16
CA MET A 937 35.99 23.31 2.29
C MET A 937 36.71 24.04 1.13
N ARG A 938 37.84 24.71 1.42
CA ARG A 938 38.67 25.37 0.39
C ARG A 938 39.33 24.37 -0.56
N VAL A 939 39.83 23.25 -0.03
CA VAL A 939 40.51 22.25 -0.87
C VAL A 939 39.51 21.53 -1.77
N ARG A 940 38.34 21.11 -1.24
CA ARG A 940 37.37 20.31 -1.99
C ARG A 940 36.79 21.03 -3.21
N GLU A 941 36.65 22.36 -3.16
CA GLU A 941 36.08 23.18 -4.25
C GLU A 941 36.74 22.90 -5.60
N ARG A 942 38.06 22.64 -5.60
CA ARG A 942 38.83 22.33 -6.81
C ARG A 942 38.46 20.99 -7.46
N PHE A 943 37.86 20.09 -6.69
CA PHE A 943 37.61 18.70 -7.07
C PHE A 943 36.12 18.36 -7.22
N LEU A 944 35.23 19.30 -6.91
CA LEU A 944 33.79 19.09 -7.09
C LEU A 944 33.45 18.92 -8.57
N MET A 945 32.68 17.88 -8.89
CA MET A 945 32.29 17.58 -10.27
C MET A 945 30.86 17.99 -10.58
N TYR A 946 30.02 18.04 -9.55
CA TYR A 946 28.59 18.28 -9.66
C TYR A 946 28.25 19.67 -9.14
N ARG A 947 27.18 20.25 -9.70
CA ARG A 947 26.68 21.56 -9.31
C ARG A 947 25.43 21.47 -8.46
#